data_AF-A0A9Q0BKS7-F1
#
_entry.id   AF-A0A9Q0BKS7-F1
#
_cell.length_a   1.000
_cell.length_b   1.000
_cell.length_c   1.000
_cell.angle_alpha   90.00
_cell.angle_beta   90.00
_cell.angle_gamma   90.00
#
_symmetry.space_group_name_H-M   'P 1'
#
loop_
_entity.id
_entity.type
_entity.pdbx_description
1 polymer ?
#
loop_
_entity_poly.entity_id
_entity_poly.type
_entity_poly.pdbx_seq_one_letter_code
_entity_poly.pdbx_strand_id
1 'polypeptide(L)'
;MTIFLFQFAKQVVSNLHRKKIGHKRMLVSYTRDSSLTEVKTLRCQVAGLLKDVPYYALPMYKFRELFQSRFKTSISVLDLYKMQDICTINSDINEDKFISLKPELVNTLESSPLMEGLQHSVPYCSIHLKREQHKGWAEQEIEPLPNVHMTISEIQKLIYPLLRVHPGDIPVATLLHCIKGQLKASIVPNESGVNLEHLVCCVQGIQIQINNFGIKILGWLELSKDIPLQDTGSSNANSLNVSDRANCSGGSYFKNSVADPLFQISREVIELVKMSPKSTMKFNRFIPAYHNHFGKQCRVADYGYTKLIELFEALSSVVQIMGDGENRQITLTHRTQILRFTSDLLRVLRAYGNNSVLLSQLPGIFSQAQNRSFDVTDYGVCDIADILDGLVNSNIVVLSNVQHGKDILISMPKRKQTSSELEKTSVFAGEMVELLKNSLQYSVQFQKFVRSYHYHFAYQCRLSDYGFLKLADLMDAIHGLVEIELTNDEDKKIILSPKVARRVFGEQCEDLIRSVTGNATHCMKLDQVLMLHKKKYGYQIQPQTLGVSDMATAVKLLPYVELKQKDQTIWLICHNNDLEFRLLCYRACKYLVQRDLSASVLSPATNYANLGTQSSLLPRASQKTQFISEFNAKLKIQITEQALLAMRHAIKIYNSAGVQYVRLTGFMRLLIAIVCMLEQRPSMYLCDIKNALDTDFASFFEFGFPNLYSVIAAHEDIFTVNNGPTQERSDVSLNPNCECKYHQIP
;
A
#
# COMPACT_ATOMS: atom_id res chain seq x y z
N MET A 1 17.47 2.76 -31.05
CA MET A 1 17.83 1.78 -32.11
C MET A 1 18.42 0.49 -31.53
N THR A 2 19.35 0.57 -30.56
CA THR A 2 20.06 -0.58 -29.94
C THR A 2 19.16 -1.59 -29.22
N ILE A 3 18.12 -1.13 -28.51
CA ILE A 3 17.14 -2.00 -27.82
C ILE A 3 16.36 -2.86 -28.83
N PHE A 4 15.96 -2.26 -29.96
CA PHE A 4 15.20 -2.94 -31.02
C PHE A 4 16.03 -4.01 -31.73
N LEU A 5 17.31 -3.70 -32.00
CA LEU A 5 18.30 -4.64 -32.54
C LEU A 5 18.55 -5.83 -31.59
N PHE A 6 18.66 -5.57 -30.28
CA PHE A 6 18.87 -6.61 -29.29
C PHE A 6 17.66 -7.54 -29.13
N GLN A 7 16.45 -6.99 -29.17
CA GLN A 7 15.22 -7.78 -29.14
C GLN A 7 15.04 -8.62 -30.41
N PHE A 8 15.41 -8.06 -31.58
CA PHE A 8 15.45 -8.81 -32.83
C PHE A 8 16.46 -9.96 -32.78
N ALA A 9 17.68 -9.72 -32.28
CA ALA A 9 18.68 -10.76 -32.11
C ALA A 9 18.21 -11.92 -31.21
N LYS A 10 17.54 -11.62 -30.10
CA LYS A 10 16.91 -12.63 -29.23
C LYS A 10 15.85 -13.45 -29.96
N GLN A 11 15.04 -12.80 -30.79
CA GLN A 11 14.04 -13.47 -31.61
C GLN A 11 14.66 -14.40 -32.65
N VAL A 12 15.79 -14.02 -33.24
CA VAL A 12 16.57 -14.86 -34.17
C VAL A 12 17.15 -16.08 -33.45
N VAL A 13 17.72 -15.91 -32.26
CA VAL A 13 18.22 -17.04 -31.43
C VAL A 13 17.07 -18.00 -31.10
N SER A 14 15.94 -17.50 -30.62
CA SER A 14 14.77 -18.32 -30.28
C SER A 14 14.24 -19.12 -31.47
N ASN A 15 14.21 -18.50 -32.67
CA ASN A 15 13.67 -19.15 -33.85
C ASN A 15 14.65 -20.00 -34.63
N LEU A 16 15.97 -19.82 -34.54
CA LEU A 16 16.92 -20.52 -35.41
C LEU A 16 17.91 -21.41 -34.64
N HIS A 17 18.20 -21.11 -33.36
CA HIS A 17 19.16 -21.90 -32.60
C HIS A 17 18.68 -23.36 -32.44
N ARG A 18 19.54 -24.31 -32.79
CA ARG A 18 19.30 -25.77 -32.77
C ARG A 18 18.17 -26.26 -33.69
N LYS A 19 17.60 -25.44 -34.57
CA LYS A 19 16.70 -25.92 -35.62
C LYS A 19 17.45 -26.82 -36.61
N LYS A 20 16.77 -27.87 -37.08
CA LYS A 20 17.33 -28.82 -38.05
C LYS A 20 17.12 -28.31 -39.47
N ILE A 21 18.17 -28.37 -40.29
CA ILE A 21 18.12 -28.26 -41.74
C ILE A 21 18.74 -29.55 -42.28
N GLY A 22 17.90 -30.45 -42.82
CA GLY A 22 18.29 -31.82 -43.14
C GLY A 22 18.81 -32.56 -41.90
N HIS A 23 20.03 -33.10 -41.97
CA HIS A 23 20.69 -33.79 -40.84
C HIS A 23 21.52 -32.86 -39.94
N LYS A 24 21.69 -31.58 -40.31
CA LYS A 24 22.53 -30.62 -39.58
C LYS A 24 21.67 -29.73 -38.68
N ARG A 25 22.20 -29.37 -37.51
CA ARG A 25 21.57 -28.42 -36.59
C ARG A 25 22.21 -27.05 -36.74
N MET A 26 21.41 -26.00 -36.85
CA MET A 26 21.88 -24.64 -36.86
C MET A 26 22.39 -24.24 -35.47
N LEU A 27 23.56 -23.59 -35.42
CA LEU A 27 24.06 -22.94 -34.22
C LEU A 27 23.98 -21.43 -34.45
N VAL A 28 23.20 -20.75 -33.62
CA VAL A 28 23.04 -19.29 -33.70
C VAL A 28 23.40 -18.70 -32.34
N SER A 29 24.31 -17.73 -32.32
CA SER A 29 24.75 -17.03 -31.12
C SER A 29 24.85 -15.54 -31.40
N TYR A 30 24.54 -14.71 -30.41
CA TYR A 30 24.75 -13.26 -30.51
C TYR A 30 26.16 -12.92 -30.04
N THR A 31 26.98 -12.33 -30.90
CA THR A 31 28.24 -11.69 -30.50
C THR A 31 27.88 -10.32 -29.93
N ARG A 32 27.93 -10.13 -28.60
CA ARG A 32 28.05 -8.77 -28.05
C ARG A 32 29.36 -8.19 -28.61
N ASP A 33 29.42 -6.91 -28.95
CA ASP A 33 30.63 -6.23 -29.47
C ASP A 33 31.83 -6.47 -28.54
N SER A 34 32.55 -7.58 -28.75
CA SER A 34 33.51 -8.11 -27.79
C SER A 34 34.54 -9.05 -28.42
N SER A 35 34.65 -9.15 -29.75
CA SER A 35 35.68 -10.04 -30.33
C SER A 35 37.11 -9.59 -30.00
N LEU A 36 37.35 -8.30 -29.79
CA LEU A 36 38.66 -7.82 -29.32
C LEU A 36 38.83 -7.93 -27.80
N THR A 37 37.78 -7.63 -27.02
CA THR A 37 37.82 -7.65 -25.56
C THR A 37 37.79 -9.07 -25.00
N GLU A 38 36.93 -9.97 -25.51
CA GLU A 38 36.89 -11.39 -25.15
C GLU A 38 38.18 -12.11 -25.53
N VAL A 39 38.78 -11.79 -26.68
CA VAL A 39 40.04 -12.44 -27.06
C VAL A 39 41.18 -11.86 -26.22
N LYS A 40 41.17 -10.57 -25.85
CA LYS A 40 42.11 -10.01 -24.86
C LYS A 40 41.92 -10.61 -23.46
N THR A 41 40.70 -10.79 -22.97
CA THR A 41 40.44 -11.41 -21.67
C THR A 41 40.80 -12.89 -21.67
N LEU A 42 40.48 -13.64 -22.74
CA LEU A 42 40.86 -15.05 -22.90
C LEU A 42 42.38 -15.21 -22.90
N ARG A 43 43.09 -14.33 -23.62
CA ARG A 43 44.56 -14.26 -23.60
C ARG A 43 45.10 -14.03 -22.18
N CYS A 44 44.54 -13.07 -21.44
CA CYS A 44 44.91 -12.82 -20.06
C CYS A 44 44.58 -13.99 -19.12
N GLN A 45 43.46 -14.68 -19.33
CA GLN A 45 43.06 -15.85 -18.56
C GLN A 45 44.05 -17.02 -18.76
N VAL A 46 44.44 -17.30 -20.00
CA VAL A 46 45.44 -18.33 -20.33
C VAL A 46 46.79 -17.98 -19.71
N ALA A 47 47.27 -16.74 -19.91
CA ALA A 47 48.53 -16.27 -19.33
C ALA A 47 48.53 -16.31 -17.80
N GLY A 48 47.44 -15.85 -17.16
CA GLY A 48 47.30 -15.83 -15.71
C GLY A 48 47.23 -17.22 -15.08
N LEU A 49 46.55 -18.17 -15.73
CA LEU A 49 46.53 -19.56 -15.24
C LEU A 49 47.90 -20.23 -15.37
N LEU A 50 48.61 -20.02 -16.49
CA LEU A 50 49.96 -20.56 -16.67
C LEU A 50 50.98 -19.91 -15.74
N LYS A 51 50.81 -18.63 -15.38
CA LYS A 51 51.62 -17.97 -14.35
C LYS A 51 51.46 -18.62 -12.96
N ASP A 52 50.26 -19.13 -12.68
CA ASP A 52 49.85 -19.67 -11.38
C ASP A 52 50.18 -21.16 -11.17
N VAL A 53 50.72 -21.85 -12.17
CA VAL A 53 51.16 -23.26 -12.07
C VAL A 53 52.67 -23.38 -11.89
N PRO A 54 53.17 -24.47 -11.27
CA PRO A 54 54.60 -24.71 -11.11
C PRO A 54 55.29 -24.78 -12.48
N TYR A 55 56.51 -24.21 -12.58
CA TYR A 55 57.34 -24.22 -13.80
C TYR A 55 56.69 -23.58 -15.04
N TYR A 56 55.57 -22.86 -14.86
CA TYR A 56 54.79 -22.23 -15.94
C TYR A 56 54.34 -23.19 -17.06
N ALA A 57 54.28 -24.48 -16.76
CA ALA A 57 54.00 -25.54 -17.72
C ALA A 57 53.20 -26.69 -17.09
N LEU A 58 52.28 -27.27 -17.84
CA LEU A 58 51.53 -28.47 -17.42
C LEU A 58 50.97 -29.25 -18.62
N PRO A 59 50.56 -30.52 -18.42
CA PRO A 59 49.89 -31.28 -19.47
C PRO A 59 48.63 -30.58 -19.99
N MET A 60 48.38 -30.64 -21.30
CA MET A 60 47.25 -29.96 -21.94
C MET A 60 45.89 -30.39 -21.38
N TYR A 61 45.70 -31.67 -21.03
CA TYR A 61 44.45 -32.14 -20.45
C TYR A 61 44.20 -31.47 -19.08
N LYS A 62 45.24 -31.40 -18.23
CA LYS A 62 45.20 -30.78 -16.91
C LYS A 62 45.02 -29.27 -17.02
N PHE A 63 45.63 -28.62 -18.01
CA PHE A 63 45.38 -27.20 -18.28
C PHE A 63 43.92 -26.94 -18.60
N ARG A 64 43.31 -27.73 -19.49
CA ARG A 64 41.90 -27.53 -19.87
C ARG A 64 40.96 -27.76 -18.68
N GLU A 65 41.27 -28.74 -17.84
CA GLU A 65 40.55 -28.99 -16.59
C GLU A 65 40.64 -27.79 -15.62
N LEU A 66 41.86 -27.32 -15.34
CA LEU A 66 42.08 -26.15 -14.46
C LEU A 66 41.49 -24.86 -15.04
N PHE A 67 41.57 -24.67 -16.36
CA PHE A 67 41.01 -23.51 -17.05
C PHE A 67 39.48 -23.49 -16.95
N GLN A 68 38.86 -24.64 -17.22
CA GLN A 68 37.43 -24.82 -17.07
C GLN A 68 36.99 -24.63 -15.61
N SER A 69 37.77 -25.14 -14.66
CA SER A 69 37.53 -24.97 -13.23
C SER A 69 37.64 -23.50 -12.81
N ARG A 70 38.66 -22.75 -13.27
CA ARG A 70 38.94 -21.38 -12.83
C ARG A 70 38.04 -20.33 -13.49
N PHE A 71 37.98 -20.32 -14.82
CA PHE A 71 37.28 -19.27 -15.59
C PHE A 71 35.86 -19.67 -16.02
N LYS A 72 35.42 -20.88 -15.64
CA LYS A 72 34.05 -21.35 -15.84
C LYS A 72 33.65 -21.42 -17.32
N THR A 73 34.64 -21.52 -18.20
CA THR A 73 34.51 -21.66 -19.65
C THR A 73 35.47 -22.75 -20.12
N SER A 74 35.01 -23.66 -20.98
CA SER A 74 35.92 -24.59 -21.64
C SER A 74 36.66 -23.88 -22.77
N ILE A 75 37.92 -24.24 -22.93
CA ILE A 75 38.75 -23.76 -24.02
C ILE A 75 38.99 -24.88 -25.03
N SER A 76 38.84 -24.56 -26.31
CA SER A 76 39.11 -25.51 -27.39
C SER A 76 40.62 -25.57 -27.66
N VAL A 77 41.09 -26.74 -28.09
CA VAL A 77 42.50 -26.93 -28.46
C VAL A 77 42.87 -26.02 -29.64
N LEU A 78 41.92 -25.79 -30.56
CA LEU A 78 42.09 -24.86 -31.70
C LEU A 78 42.34 -23.43 -31.25
N ASP A 79 41.66 -22.96 -30.20
CA ASP A 79 41.85 -21.59 -29.70
C ASP A 79 43.20 -21.42 -29.01
N LEU A 80 43.70 -22.46 -28.34
CA LEU A 80 45.06 -22.47 -27.78
C LEU A 80 46.12 -22.42 -28.89
N TYR A 81 45.95 -23.16 -29.98
CA TYR A 81 46.86 -23.09 -31.14
C TYR A 81 46.85 -21.73 -31.86
N LYS A 82 45.80 -20.91 -31.69
CA LYS A 82 45.75 -19.53 -32.21
C LYS A 82 46.49 -18.53 -31.32
N MET A 83 46.82 -18.88 -30.07
CA MET A 83 47.47 -18.01 -29.08
C MET A 83 48.98 -18.30 -28.96
N GLN A 84 49.65 -18.46 -30.11
CA GLN A 84 51.10 -18.71 -30.18
C GLN A 84 51.93 -17.52 -29.72
N ASP A 85 51.32 -16.34 -29.58
CA ASP A 85 51.91 -15.16 -28.97
C ASP A 85 52.14 -15.34 -27.47
N ILE A 86 51.34 -16.17 -26.78
CA ILE A 86 51.35 -16.30 -25.31
C ILE A 86 51.92 -17.63 -24.83
N CYS A 87 51.48 -18.73 -25.42
CA CYS A 87 51.82 -20.08 -24.97
C CYS A 87 52.44 -20.92 -26.09
N THR A 88 53.38 -21.78 -25.73
CA THR A 88 53.97 -22.78 -26.61
C THR A 88 53.39 -24.15 -26.28
N ILE A 89 52.98 -24.89 -27.30
CA ILE A 89 52.48 -26.27 -27.16
C ILE A 89 53.55 -27.21 -27.71
N ASN A 90 54.18 -27.96 -26.81
CA ASN A 90 55.23 -28.92 -27.15
C ASN A 90 54.66 -30.33 -26.99
N SER A 91 55.05 -31.26 -27.86
CA SER A 91 54.77 -32.69 -27.67
C SER A 91 56.02 -33.35 -27.09
N ASP A 92 55.88 -34.09 -26.01
CA ASP A 92 56.97 -34.90 -25.46
C ASP A 92 57.17 -36.19 -26.29
N ILE A 93 58.25 -36.94 -26.00
CA ILE A 93 58.64 -38.20 -26.65
C ILE A 93 57.51 -39.26 -26.59
N ASN A 94 56.60 -39.14 -25.62
CA ASN A 94 55.43 -40.02 -25.43
C ASN A 94 54.12 -39.51 -26.08
N GLU A 95 54.19 -38.56 -27.01
CA GLU A 95 53.04 -37.87 -27.65
C GLU A 95 52.12 -37.04 -26.72
N ASP A 96 52.43 -36.96 -25.43
CA ASP A 96 51.72 -36.10 -24.49
C ASP A 96 52.01 -34.62 -24.80
N LYS A 97 50.94 -33.85 -25.04
CA LYS A 97 51.04 -32.42 -25.32
C LYS A 97 51.10 -31.62 -24.03
N PHE A 98 52.14 -30.81 -23.90
CA PHE A 98 52.33 -29.85 -22.81
C PHE A 98 52.12 -28.43 -23.31
N ILE A 99 51.50 -27.61 -22.46
CA ILE A 99 51.36 -26.18 -22.69
C ILE A 99 52.24 -25.43 -21.70
N SER A 100 53.07 -24.52 -22.19
CA SER A 100 53.96 -23.68 -21.39
C SER A 100 53.80 -22.20 -21.73
N LEU A 101 53.97 -21.33 -20.74
CA LEU A 101 54.03 -19.89 -20.93
C LEU A 101 55.36 -19.50 -21.56
N LYS A 102 55.34 -18.59 -22.53
CA LYS A 102 56.60 -18.12 -23.15
C LYS A 102 57.48 -17.37 -22.13
N PRO A 103 58.80 -17.67 -22.08
CA PRO A 103 59.73 -17.02 -21.14
C PRO A 103 59.77 -15.50 -21.25
N GLU A 104 59.66 -14.95 -22.46
CA GLU A 104 59.67 -13.49 -22.74
C GLU A 104 58.50 -12.75 -22.08
N LEU A 105 57.36 -13.43 -21.92
CA LEU A 105 56.18 -12.89 -21.27
C LEU A 105 56.24 -13.02 -19.74
N VAL A 106 56.99 -13.97 -19.18
CA VAL A 106 57.09 -14.13 -17.71
C VAL A 106 57.59 -12.85 -17.04
N ASN A 107 58.68 -12.26 -17.56
CA ASN A 107 59.26 -11.01 -17.03
C ASN A 107 58.42 -9.77 -17.35
N THR A 108 57.73 -9.78 -18.49
CA THR A 108 56.86 -8.67 -18.93
C THR A 108 55.56 -8.66 -18.13
N LEU A 109 55.02 -9.82 -17.75
CA LEU A 109 53.81 -9.96 -16.91
C LEU A 109 54.04 -9.58 -15.43
N GLU A 110 55.28 -9.32 -15.02
CA GLU A 110 55.61 -8.75 -13.69
C GLU A 110 55.68 -7.22 -13.70
N SER A 111 55.86 -6.59 -14.87
CA SER A 111 56.11 -5.14 -15.03
C SER A 111 55.19 -4.43 -16.03
N SER A 112 54.24 -5.14 -16.67
CA SER A 112 53.40 -4.59 -17.73
C SER A 112 52.17 -3.82 -17.23
N PRO A 113 51.82 -2.68 -17.85
CA PRO A 113 50.58 -1.95 -17.61
C PRO A 113 49.31 -2.71 -18.09
N LEU A 114 49.44 -3.82 -18.81
CA LEU A 114 48.34 -4.77 -19.04
C LEU A 114 47.90 -5.48 -17.76
N MET A 115 48.76 -5.48 -16.72
CA MET A 115 48.56 -6.14 -15.43
C MET A 115 48.26 -5.17 -14.28
N GLU A 116 48.58 -3.88 -14.42
CA GLU A 116 48.33 -2.85 -13.38
C GLU A 116 46.84 -2.60 -13.08
N GLY A 117 45.93 -3.08 -13.93
CA GLY A 117 44.48 -3.13 -13.67
C GLY A 117 43.95 -4.49 -13.19
N LEU A 118 44.82 -5.46 -12.88
CA LEU A 118 44.47 -6.89 -12.68
C LEU A 118 44.62 -7.40 -11.23
N GLN A 119 44.38 -6.56 -10.22
CA GLN A 119 44.07 -7.06 -8.86
C GLN A 119 42.86 -8.02 -8.83
N HIS A 120 42.14 -8.13 -9.95
CA HIS A 120 40.92 -8.91 -10.15
C HIS A 120 41.09 -10.22 -10.95
N SER A 121 42.32 -10.68 -11.23
CA SER A 121 42.57 -11.84 -12.14
C SER A 121 42.55 -13.22 -11.46
N VAL A 122 42.50 -13.28 -10.12
CA VAL A 122 42.65 -14.51 -9.35
C VAL A 122 41.47 -14.74 -8.39
N PRO A 123 40.91 -15.97 -8.27
CA PRO A 123 39.73 -16.25 -7.46
C PRO A 123 40.04 -16.39 -5.96
N TYR A 124 41.18 -15.87 -5.50
CA TYR A 124 41.66 -16.01 -4.14
C TYR A 124 42.30 -14.73 -3.63
N CYS A 125 42.22 -14.50 -2.32
CA CYS A 125 42.92 -13.40 -1.67
C CYS A 125 44.41 -13.74 -1.52
N SER A 126 45.28 -12.97 -2.18
CA SER A 126 46.75 -13.12 -2.11
C SER A 126 47.36 -12.80 -0.74
N ILE A 127 46.57 -12.25 0.19
CA ILE A 127 47.03 -11.80 1.51
C ILE A 127 46.78 -12.89 2.57
N HIS A 128 45.63 -13.56 2.50
CA HIS A 128 45.18 -14.48 3.55
C HIS A 128 45.18 -15.95 3.16
N LEU A 129 45.17 -16.28 1.86
CA LEU A 129 45.35 -17.65 1.41
C LEU A 129 46.84 -17.98 1.39
N LYS A 130 47.26 -19.10 2.00
CA LYS A 130 48.65 -19.55 2.02
C LYS A 130 48.86 -20.65 0.98
N ARG A 131 49.94 -20.54 0.21
CA ARG A 131 50.29 -21.54 -0.81
C ARG A 131 50.77 -22.85 -0.18
N GLU A 132 50.24 -23.98 -0.62
CA GLU A 132 50.81 -25.31 -0.31
C GLU A 132 52.19 -25.47 -0.97
N GLN A 133 53.15 -26.14 -0.31
CA GLN A 133 54.55 -26.21 -0.76
C GLN A 133 54.74 -26.92 -2.11
N HIS A 134 53.83 -27.82 -2.51
CA HIS A 134 53.95 -28.68 -3.70
C HIS A 134 52.88 -28.44 -4.78
N LYS A 135 52.03 -27.41 -4.64
CA LYS A 135 50.96 -27.10 -5.60
C LYS A 135 51.05 -25.65 -6.07
N GLY A 136 50.78 -25.43 -7.35
CA GLY A 136 50.54 -24.07 -7.87
C GLY A 136 49.28 -23.46 -7.27
N TRP A 137 49.13 -22.14 -7.38
CA TRP A 137 47.91 -21.43 -7.00
C TRP A 137 46.68 -21.92 -7.77
N ALA A 138 46.88 -22.33 -9.03
CA ALA A 138 45.83 -22.89 -9.86
C ALA A 138 45.40 -24.31 -9.45
N GLU A 139 46.23 -25.05 -8.70
CA GLU A 139 45.99 -26.44 -8.31
C GLU A 139 45.40 -26.56 -6.89
N GLN A 140 45.19 -25.44 -6.20
CA GLN A 140 44.55 -25.42 -4.88
C GLN A 140 43.03 -25.48 -5.01
N GLU A 141 42.44 -26.48 -4.37
CA GLU A 141 40.99 -26.59 -4.24
C GLU A 141 40.52 -25.65 -3.12
N ILE A 142 39.59 -24.75 -3.46
CA ILE A 142 38.95 -23.85 -2.49
C ILE A 142 37.58 -24.44 -2.18
N GLU A 143 37.33 -24.74 -0.90
CA GLU A 143 36.04 -25.25 -0.44
C GLU A 143 34.94 -24.20 -0.66
N PRO A 144 33.72 -24.64 -1.07
CA PRO A 144 32.59 -23.72 -1.21
C PRO A 144 32.17 -23.17 0.16
N LEU A 145 31.58 -21.97 0.15
CA LEU A 145 31.08 -21.35 1.38
C LEU A 145 29.99 -22.23 2.03
N PRO A 146 30.10 -22.50 3.34
CA PRO A 146 29.20 -23.41 4.04
C PRO A 146 27.84 -22.77 4.34
N ASN A 147 26.90 -23.61 4.77
CA ASN A 147 25.71 -23.15 5.47
C ASN A 147 26.10 -22.70 6.89
N VAL A 148 25.48 -21.64 7.39
CA VAL A 148 25.75 -21.08 8.73
C VAL A 148 24.44 -20.67 9.40
N HIS A 149 24.40 -20.72 10.73
CA HIS A 149 23.24 -20.28 11.52
C HIS A 149 23.57 -18.96 12.22
N MET A 150 23.38 -17.86 11.50
CA MET A 150 23.69 -16.50 11.96
C MET A 150 22.62 -15.53 11.43
N THR A 151 22.29 -14.51 12.22
CA THR A 151 21.40 -13.41 11.83
C THR A 151 22.06 -12.46 10.84
N ILE A 152 21.28 -11.70 10.06
CA ILE A 152 21.82 -10.70 9.12
C ILE A 152 22.67 -9.67 9.89
N SER A 153 22.25 -9.28 11.10
CA SER A 153 22.99 -8.35 11.95
C SER A 153 24.37 -8.87 12.38
N GLU A 154 24.49 -10.16 12.69
CA GLU A 154 25.78 -10.78 13.02
C GLU A 154 26.70 -10.86 11.81
N ILE A 155 26.18 -11.23 10.63
CA ILE A 155 26.95 -11.21 9.39
C ILE A 155 27.42 -9.78 9.07
N GLN A 156 26.56 -8.78 9.22
CA GLN A 156 26.91 -7.37 9.04
C GLN A 156 28.08 -6.95 9.94
N LYS A 157 28.07 -7.36 11.21
CA LYS A 157 29.16 -7.09 12.18
C LYS A 157 30.48 -7.74 11.80
N LEU A 158 30.48 -8.80 10.98
CA LEU A 158 31.69 -9.40 10.44
C LEU A 158 32.14 -8.73 9.14
N ILE A 159 31.21 -8.47 8.21
CA ILE A 159 31.57 -8.00 6.87
C ILE A 159 31.96 -6.51 6.87
N TYR A 160 31.29 -5.65 7.64
CA TYR A 160 31.62 -4.21 7.67
C TYR A 160 33.05 -3.93 8.16
N PRO A 161 33.52 -4.49 9.29
CA PRO A 161 34.91 -4.32 9.70
C PRO A 161 35.88 -4.95 8.70
N LEU A 162 35.54 -6.11 8.13
CA LEU A 162 36.38 -6.77 7.14
C LEU A 162 36.62 -5.87 5.92
N LEU A 163 35.57 -5.31 5.33
CA LEU A 163 35.69 -4.41 4.17
C LEU A 163 36.39 -3.09 4.49
N ARG A 164 36.41 -2.64 5.75
CA ARG A 164 37.11 -1.42 6.17
C ARG A 164 38.61 -1.63 6.37
N VAL A 165 38.99 -2.82 6.85
CA VAL A 165 40.38 -3.11 7.26
C VAL A 165 41.15 -3.87 6.19
N HIS A 166 40.47 -4.63 5.33
CA HIS A 166 41.12 -5.46 4.33
C HIS A 166 41.81 -4.60 3.25
N PRO A 167 43.13 -4.72 3.06
CA PRO A 167 43.86 -3.95 2.06
C PRO A 167 43.70 -4.62 0.67
N GLY A 168 42.57 -4.38 0.02
CA GLY A 168 42.26 -4.86 -1.33
C GLY A 168 40.90 -5.56 -1.44
N ASP A 169 40.56 -6.02 -2.65
CA ASP A 169 39.31 -6.72 -2.89
C ASP A 169 39.25 -8.07 -2.17
N ILE A 170 38.03 -8.52 -1.90
CA ILE A 170 37.77 -9.79 -1.23
C ILE A 170 37.05 -10.74 -2.20
N PRO A 171 37.75 -11.69 -2.83
CA PRO A 171 37.10 -12.75 -3.58
C PRO A 171 36.23 -13.61 -2.66
N VAL A 172 34.97 -13.82 -3.06
CA VAL A 172 33.96 -14.54 -2.27
C VAL A 172 34.42 -15.96 -1.92
N ALA A 173 35.11 -16.64 -2.84
CA ALA A 173 35.65 -17.98 -2.62
C ALA A 173 36.61 -18.05 -1.41
N THR A 174 37.36 -16.97 -1.12
CA THR A 174 38.29 -16.90 0.03
C THR A 174 37.79 -16.07 1.20
N LEU A 175 36.49 -15.77 1.24
CA LEU A 175 35.89 -14.92 2.28
C LEU A 175 36.17 -15.45 3.69
N LEU A 176 36.04 -16.76 3.92
CA LEU A 176 36.33 -17.38 5.22
C LEU A 176 37.78 -17.19 5.66
N HIS A 177 38.72 -17.31 4.72
CA HIS A 177 40.15 -17.09 5.01
C HIS A 177 40.42 -15.64 5.38
N CYS A 178 39.76 -14.69 4.70
CA CYS A 178 39.90 -13.26 5.01
C CYS A 178 39.32 -12.93 6.39
N ILE A 179 38.15 -13.47 6.75
CA ILE A 179 37.53 -13.30 8.07
C ILE A 179 38.45 -13.87 9.17
N LYS A 180 38.95 -15.09 8.98
CA LYS A 180 39.85 -15.74 9.94
C LYS A 180 41.19 -15.01 10.06
N GLY A 181 41.74 -14.52 8.94
CA GLY A 181 43.03 -13.83 8.90
C GLY A 181 43.00 -12.44 9.53
N GLN A 182 42.00 -11.62 9.19
CA GLN A 182 41.91 -10.22 9.63
C GLN A 182 41.21 -10.06 10.98
N LEU A 183 40.05 -10.72 11.15
CA LEU A 183 39.22 -10.53 12.33
C LEU A 183 39.47 -11.59 13.41
N LYS A 184 40.28 -12.62 13.12
CA LYS A 184 40.52 -13.79 13.99
C LYS A 184 39.23 -14.48 14.44
N ALA A 185 38.13 -14.28 13.71
CA ALA A 185 36.84 -14.90 13.95
C ALA A 185 36.76 -16.21 13.17
N SER A 186 36.17 -17.25 13.78
CA SER A 186 35.93 -18.54 13.14
C SER A 186 34.43 -18.73 12.93
N ILE A 187 34.02 -18.95 11.69
CA ILE A 187 32.64 -19.28 11.33
C ILE A 187 32.49 -20.80 11.36
N VAL A 188 31.50 -21.30 12.09
CA VAL A 188 31.23 -22.74 12.22
C VAL A 188 30.18 -23.16 11.19
N PRO A 189 30.46 -24.15 10.33
CA PRO A 189 29.47 -24.72 9.42
C PRO A 189 28.28 -25.31 10.18
N ASN A 190 27.07 -25.03 9.72
CA ASN A 190 25.84 -25.59 10.25
C ASN A 190 24.86 -25.94 9.12
N GLU A 191 24.60 -27.23 8.94
CA GLU A 191 23.70 -27.73 7.91
C GLU A 191 22.21 -27.42 8.15
N SER A 192 21.80 -26.94 9.33
CA SER A 192 20.44 -26.39 9.52
C SER A 192 20.35 -24.92 9.13
N GLY A 193 21.47 -24.26 8.83
CA GLY A 193 21.51 -22.84 8.47
C GLY A 193 21.31 -22.54 6.99
N VAL A 194 21.58 -21.29 6.61
CA VAL A 194 21.50 -20.80 5.24
C VAL A 194 22.91 -20.59 4.68
N ASN A 195 23.09 -20.72 3.37
CA ASN A 195 24.39 -20.53 2.73
C ASN A 195 24.96 -19.14 3.02
N LEU A 196 26.21 -19.08 3.47
CA LEU A 196 26.87 -17.83 3.84
C LEU A 196 26.92 -16.82 2.68
N GLU A 197 27.09 -17.28 1.43
CA GLU A 197 27.09 -16.39 0.25
C GLU A 197 25.75 -15.66 0.10
N HIS A 198 24.62 -16.34 0.37
CA HIS A 198 23.30 -15.73 0.35
C HIS A 198 23.14 -14.69 1.45
N LEU A 199 23.48 -15.06 2.69
CA LEU A 199 23.34 -14.18 3.86
C LEU A 199 24.16 -12.89 3.72
N VAL A 200 25.35 -12.96 3.10
CA VAL A 200 26.16 -11.77 2.78
C VAL A 200 25.43 -10.83 1.82
N CYS A 201 24.71 -11.36 0.82
CA CYS A 201 23.87 -10.56 -0.08
C CYS A 201 22.62 -9.97 0.59
N CYS A 202 22.21 -10.48 1.75
CA CYS A 202 21.09 -9.93 2.52
C CYS A 202 21.48 -8.67 3.31
N VAL A 203 22.78 -8.43 3.54
CA VAL A 203 23.27 -7.26 4.27
C VAL A 203 23.13 -6.00 3.43
N GLN A 204 22.61 -4.93 4.03
CA GLN A 204 22.40 -3.66 3.34
C GLN A 204 23.74 -2.99 3.00
N GLY A 205 23.79 -2.27 1.87
CA GLY A 205 24.98 -1.49 1.49
C GLY A 205 26.18 -2.32 1.01
N ILE A 206 26.06 -3.65 0.88
CA ILE A 206 27.08 -4.55 0.33
C ILE A 206 26.56 -5.15 -0.97
N GLN A 207 27.47 -5.49 -1.88
CA GLN A 207 27.16 -6.24 -3.09
C GLN A 207 28.24 -7.28 -3.41
N ILE A 208 27.83 -8.36 -4.07
CA ILE A 208 28.73 -9.29 -4.72
C ILE A 208 28.66 -9.01 -6.22
N GLN A 209 29.75 -8.49 -6.78
CA GLN A 209 29.86 -8.21 -8.21
C GLN A 209 30.70 -9.27 -8.90
N ILE A 210 30.36 -9.57 -10.15
CA ILE A 210 31.16 -10.43 -11.00
C ILE A 210 32.06 -9.53 -11.85
N ASN A 211 33.38 -9.70 -11.72
CA ASN A 211 34.33 -8.93 -12.50
C ASN A 211 34.45 -9.45 -13.95
N ASN A 212 35.27 -8.78 -14.77
CA ASN A 212 35.52 -9.15 -16.17
C ASN A 212 36.12 -10.56 -16.36
N PHE A 213 36.60 -11.20 -15.29
CA PHE A 213 37.16 -12.55 -15.28
C PHE A 213 36.16 -13.62 -14.82
N GLY A 214 34.92 -13.24 -14.51
CA GLY A 214 33.91 -14.16 -14.01
C GLY A 214 34.08 -14.52 -12.52
N ILE A 215 34.87 -13.74 -11.78
CA ILE A 215 35.14 -13.96 -10.36
C ILE A 215 34.21 -13.07 -9.53
N LYS A 216 33.62 -13.67 -8.49
CA LYS A 216 32.76 -12.97 -7.53
C LYS A 216 33.60 -12.22 -6.52
N ILE A 217 33.46 -10.90 -6.50
CA ILE A 217 34.14 -9.99 -5.58
C ILE A 217 33.11 -9.36 -4.64
N LEU A 218 33.43 -9.38 -3.35
CA LEU A 218 32.66 -8.73 -2.31
C LEU A 218 33.13 -7.28 -2.16
N GLY A 219 32.19 -6.33 -2.22
CA GLY A 219 32.49 -4.90 -2.06
C GLY A 219 31.31 -4.11 -1.53
N TRP A 220 31.53 -2.81 -1.30
CA TRP A 220 30.46 -1.87 -0.96
C TRP A 220 29.53 -1.67 -2.16
N LEU A 221 28.25 -1.47 -1.88
CA LEU A 221 27.27 -1.07 -2.89
C LEU A 221 27.56 0.37 -3.34
N GLU A 222 28.14 0.52 -4.52
CA GLU A 222 28.31 1.82 -5.16
C GLU A 222 26.97 2.23 -5.82
N LEU A 223 26.29 3.22 -5.23
CA LEU A 223 25.21 3.92 -5.91
C LEU A 223 25.85 4.74 -7.03
N SER A 224 25.83 4.19 -8.25
CA SER A 224 26.44 4.74 -9.46
C SER A 224 26.41 6.28 -9.51
N LYS A 225 27.58 6.90 -9.25
CA LYS A 225 27.97 8.13 -9.95
C LYS A 225 28.49 7.69 -11.32
N ASP A 226 28.18 8.47 -12.35
CA ASP A 226 28.65 8.35 -13.73
C ASP A 226 27.81 7.47 -14.70
N ILE A 227 26.74 8.08 -15.23
CA ILE A 227 26.36 7.90 -16.63
C ILE A 227 26.52 9.28 -17.29
N PRO A 228 27.35 9.45 -18.33
CA PRO A 228 27.44 10.72 -19.03
C PRO A 228 26.10 11.04 -19.72
N LEU A 229 25.64 12.28 -19.49
CA LEU A 229 24.40 12.86 -19.99
C LEU A 229 24.24 12.66 -21.51
N GLN A 230 23.27 11.82 -21.90
CA GLN A 230 22.50 12.05 -23.12
C GLN A 230 21.03 12.25 -22.75
N ASP A 231 20.62 13.47 -22.99
CA ASP A 231 19.31 14.07 -22.79
C ASP A 231 18.22 13.29 -23.54
N THR A 232 17.32 12.62 -22.82
CA THR A 232 15.92 12.40 -23.25
C THR A 232 15.06 12.23 -22.01
N GLY A 233 14.03 13.08 -21.91
CA GLY A 233 13.35 13.37 -20.66
C GLY A 233 12.53 12.26 -20.03
N SER A 234 12.17 12.56 -18.78
CA SER A 234 11.21 11.91 -17.88
C SER A 234 11.81 10.96 -16.84
N SER A 235 12.03 11.49 -15.63
CA SER A 235 11.68 10.82 -14.37
C SER A 235 11.88 11.75 -13.18
N ASN A 236 10.79 12.38 -12.73
CA ASN A 236 10.63 12.72 -11.32
C ASN A 236 10.47 11.41 -10.55
N ALA A 237 11.45 11.08 -9.71
CA ALA A 237 11.33 10.02 -8.71
C ALA A 237 11.82 10.58 -7.37
N ASN A 238 10.89 11.13 -6.60
CA ASN A 238 10.87 11.10 -5.13
C ASN A 238 9.57 11.74 -4.61
N SER A 239 8.50 10.95 -4.60
CA SER A 239 7.46 11.02 -3.56
C SER A 239 6.66 9.73 -3.61
N LEU A 240 6.85 8.86 -2.63
CA LEU A 240 6.00 7.71 -2.39
C LEU A 240 4.63 8.21 -1.93
N ASN A 241 3.67 8.29 -2.86
CA ASN A 241 2.26 8.44 -2.52
C ASN A 241 1.62 7.04 -2.39
N VAL A 242 1.00 6.86 -1.23
CA VAL A 242 0.25 5.70 -0.79
C VAL A 242 -1.16 5.80 -1.34
N SER A 243 -1.44 5.22 -2.52
CA SER A 243 -2.81 5.02 -2.99
C SER A 243 -2.89 4.00 -4.12
N ASP A 244 -2.61 2.73 -3.84
CA ASP A 244 -3.03 1.60 -4.68
C ASP A 244 -3.07 0.32 -3.82
N ARG A 245 -4.12 0.19 -3.01
CA ARG A 245 -4.27 -0.90 -2.02
C ARG A 245 -5.48 -1.83 -2.26
N ALA A 246 -5.91 -2.00 -3.52
CA ALA A 246 -6.99 -2.94 -3.82
C ALA A 246 -6.80 -3.63 -5.19
N ASN A 247 -5.62 -4.22 -5.43
CA ASN A 247 -5.46 -5.30 -6.40
C ASN A 247 -4.14 -6.06 -6.15
N CYS A 248 -3.93 -6.54 -4.92
CA CYS A 248 -2.76 -7.34 -4.59
C CYS A 248 -2.97 -8.82 -4.92
N SER A 249 -3.13 -9.06 -6.22
CA SER A 249 -2.90 -10.34 -6.90
C SER A 249 -1.96 -10.05 -8.07
N GLY A 250 -0.68 -9.80 -7.77
CA GLY A 250 0.39 -9.66 -8.76
C GLY A 250 0.82 -8.22 -9.09
N GLY A 251 2.09 -7.92 -8.77
CA GLY A 251 2.94 -6.99 -9.53
C GLY A 251 2.87 -5.50 -9.18
N SER A 252 4.01 -4.92 -8.82
CA SER A 252 4.38 -3.56 -9.23
C SER A 252 5.89 -3.51 -9.40
N TYR A 253 6.32 -3.76 -10.63
CA TYR A 253 7.61 -3.47 -11.31
C TYR A 253 7.60 -4.08 -12.73
N PHE A 254 6.62 -4.94 -13.05
CA PHE A 254 6.38 -5.43 -14.40
C PHE A 254 5.11 -4.78 -14.94
N LYS A 255 5.27 -3.80 -15.84
CA LYS A 255 4.16 -3.36 -16.70
C LYS A 255 3.65 -4.57 -17.49
N ASN A 256 2.34 -4.69 -17.53
CA ASN A 256 1.54 -5.71 -18.21
C ASN A 256 2.12 -6.20 -19.54
N SER A 257 2.59 -7.44 -19.55
CA SER A 257 2.39 -8.36 -20.67
C SER A 257 2.56 -9.80 -20.16
N VAL A 258 1.44 -10.51 -19.98
CA VAL A 258 1.44 -11.96 -19.71
C VAL A 258 2.18 -12.73 -20.83
N ALA A 259 2.45 -12.09 -21.96
CA ALA A 259 3.17 -12.64 -23.10
C ALA A 259 4.70 -12.43 -23.07
N ASP A 260 5.30 -11.79 -22.05
CA ASP A 260 6.77 -11.72 -21.95
C ASP A 260 7.33 -13.09 -21.50
N PRO A 261 8.12 -13.79 -22.35
CA PRO A 261 8.70 -15.09 -22.00
C PRO A 261 9.57 -15.04 -20.74
N LEU A 262 10.23 -13.92 -20.47
CA LEU A 262 11.06 -13.74 -19.27
C LEU A 262 10.24 -13.64 -17.99
N PHE A 263 9.07 -13.00 -18.06
CA PHE A 263 8.17 -12.92 -16.92
C PHE A 263 7.59 -14.31 -16.59
N GLN A 264 7.20 -15.08 -17.60
CA GLN A 264 6.69 -16.43 -17.40
C GLN A 264 7.72 -17.34 -16.74
N ILE A 265 8.94 -17.42 -17.28
CA ILE A 265 10.00 -18.24 -16.69
C ILE A 265 10.39 -17.75 -15.29
N SER A 266 10.32 -16.45 -15.00
CA SER A 266 10.56 -15.95 -13.64
C SER A 266 9.59 -16.55 -12.61
N ARG A 267 8.29 -16.63 -12.96
CA ARG A 267 7.27 -17.25 -12.10
C ARG A 267 7.48 -18.74 -11.94
N GLU A 268 7.79 -19.43 -13.04
CA GLU A 268 8.04 -20.88 -13.05
C GLU A 268 9.29 -21.24 -12.23
N VAL A 269 10.34 -20.42 -12.30
CA VAL A 269 11.54 -20.60 -11.46
C VAL A 269 11.21 -20.40 -9.99
N ILE A 270 10.45 -19.35 -9.62
CA ILE A 270 9.99 -19.16 -8.23
C ILE A 270 9.18 -20.37 -7.76
N GLU A 271 8.28 -20.85 -8.61
CA GLU A 271 7.41 -21.99 -8.31
C GLU A 271 8.17 -23.31 -8.16
N LEU A 272 9.20 -23.53 -8.97
CA LEU A 272 10.02 -24.74 -8.87
C LEU A 272 10.96 -24.69 -7.67
N VAL A 273 11.62 -23.55 -7.45
CA VAL A 273 12.63 -23.40 -6.39
C VAL A 273 11.97 -23.37 -5.00
N LYS A 274 10.76 -22.80 -4.83
CA LYS A 274 10.06 -22.83 -3.53
C LYS A 274 9.69 -24.25 -3.04
N MET A 275 9.63 -25.22 -3.96
CA MET A 275 9.34 -26.63 -3.65
C MET A 275 10.59 -27.38 -3.18
N SER A 276 11.77 -26.82 -3.42
CA SER A 276 13.03 -27.37 -2.91
C SER A 276 13.28 -26.90 -1.46
N PRO A 277 13.94 -27.73 -0.63
CA PRO A 277 14.27 -27.36 0.75
C PRO A 277 15.18 -26.12 0.75
N LYS A 278 14.95 -25.21 1.71
CA LYS A 278 15.69 -23.95 1.85
C LYS A 278 15.59 -23.01 0.63
N SER A 279 14.67 -23.29 -0.28
CA SER A 279 14.61 -22.64 -1.60
C SER A 279 15.94 -22.71 -2.36
N THR A 280 16.62 -23.85 -2.32
CA THR A 280 17.91 -24.06 -3.00
C THR A 280 17.89 -25.28 -3.93
N MET A 281 18.51 -25.15 -5.10
CA MET A 281 18.59 -26.23 -6.08
C MET A 281 19.95 -26.24 -6.78
N LYS A 282 20.53 -27.42 -7.02
CA LYS A 282 21.76 -27.52 -7.84
C LYS A 282 21.50 -27.00 -9.25
N PHE A 283 22.44 -26.22 -9.80
CA PHE A 283 22.34 -25.61 -11.12
C PHE A 283 22.04 -26.64 -12.22
N ASN A 284 22.76 -27.77 -12.23
CA ASN A 284 22.60 -28.84 -13.22
C ASN A 284 21.28 -29.64 -13.06
N ARG A 285 20.60 -29.54 -11.90
CA ARG A 285 19.33 -30.22 -11.62
C ARG A 285 18.11 -29.41 -12.09
N PHE A 286 18.28 -28.13 -12.41
CA PHE A 286 17.17 -27.26 -12.80
C PHE A 286 16.40 -27.78 -14.01
N ILE A 287 17.07 -28.07 -15.13
CA ILE A 287 16.39 -28.53 -16.36
C ILE A 287 15.65 -29.86 -16.15
N PRO A 288 16.25 -30.90 -15.53
CA PRO A 288 15.52 -32.12 -15.18
C PRO A 288 14.33 -31.87 -14.26
N ALA A 289 14.49 -31.06 -13.21
CA ALA A 289 13.42 -30.77 -12.26
C ALA A 289 12.27 -29.99 -12.91
N TYR A 290 12.58 -29.03 -13.77
CA TYR A 290 11.60 -28.27 -14.54
C TYR A 290 10.76 -29.17 -15.44
N HIS A 291 11.39 -30.11 -16.14
CA HIS A 291 10.70 -31.08 -16.99
C HIS A 291 9.73 -31.95 -16.17
N ASN A 292 10.17 -32.44 -15.02
CA ASN A 292 9.35 -33.30 -14.16
C ASN A 292 8.18 -32.54 -13.52
N HIS A 293 8.36 -31.27 -13.16
CA HIS A 293 7.32 -30.46 -12.50
C HIS A 293 6.26 -29.94 -13.48
N PHE A 294 6.68 -29.42 -14.64
CA PHE A 294 5.77 -28.78 -15.60
C PHE A 294 5.38 -29.67 -16.78
N GLY A 295 5.98 -30.86 -16.93
CA GLY A 295 5.74 -31.76 -18.07
C GLY A 295 6.23 -31.20 -19.42
N LYS A 296 7.10 -30.18 -19.41
CA LYS A 296 7.63 -29.51 -20.61
C LYS A 296 9.13 -29.29 -20.52
N GLN A 297 9.81 -29.35 -21.67
CA GLN A 297 11.25 -29.13 -21.74
C GLN A 297 11.56 -27.62 -21.63
N CYS A 298 12.37 -27.21 -20.64
CA CYS A 298 12.92 -25.86 -20.59
C CYS A 298 14.02 -25.70 -21.65
N ARG A 299 13.68 -25.17 -22.82
CA ARG A 299 14.67 -24.82 -23.85
C ARG A 299 15.12 -23.38 -23.64
N VAL A 300 16.38 -23.20 -23.26
CA VAL A 300 16.97 -21.87 -22.98
C VAL A 300 16.82 -20.90 -24.17
N ALA A 301 16.93 -21.43 -25.40
CA ALA A 301 16.77 -20.66 -26.64
C ALA A 301 15.41 -19.99 -26.77
N ASP A 302 14.34 -20.61 -26.24
CA ASP A 302 12.97 -20.07 -26.34
C ASP A 302 12.86 -18.69 -25.68
N TYR A 303 13.75 -18.40 -24.72
CA TYR A 303 13.86 -17.12 -24.00
C TYR A 303 14.89 -16.15 -24.59
N GLY A 304 15.51 -16.50 -25.72
CA GLY A 304 16.51 -15.68 -26.42
C GLY A 304 17.94 -15.81 -25.88
N TYR A 305 18.24 -16.86 -25.10
CA TYR A 305 19.58 -17.11 -24.54
C TYR A 305 20.14 -18.44 -25.05
N THR A 306 21.47 -18.57 -25.08
CA THR A 306 22.12 -19.81 -25.55
C THR A 306 22.60 -20.70 -24.43
N LYS A 307 22.94 -20.11 -23.28
CA LYS A 307 23.41 -20.81 -22.08
C LYS A 307 22.47 -20.55 -20.90
N LEU A 308 22.27 -21.57 -20.06
CA LEU A 308 21.39 -21.45 -18.88
C LEU A 308 21.88 -20.37 -17.91
N ILE A 309 23.20 -20.18 -17.80
CA ILE A 309 23.80 -19.15 -16.95
C ILE A 309 23.37 -17.74 -17.39
N GLU A 310 23.38 -17.46 -18.70
CA GLU A 310 22.96 -16.17 -19.27
C GLU A 310 21.47 -15.90 -19.00
N LEU A 311 20.63 -16.95 -19.03
CA LEU A 311 19.22 -16.84 -18.68
C LEU A 311 19.04 -16.47 -17.21
N PHE A 312 19.76 -17.12 -16.29
CA PHE A 312 19.66 -16.78 -14.87
C PHE A 312 20.28 -15.42 -14.51
N GLU A 313 21.35 -15.01 -15.20
CA GLU A 313 21.90 -13.65 -15.08
C GLU A 313 20.85 -12.59 -15.49
N ALA A 314 20.09 -12.86 -16.55
CA ALA A 314 18.96 -12.02 -16.95
C ALA A 314 17.78 -12.05 -15.95
N LEU A 315 17.73 -13.07 -15.09
CA LEU A 315 16.76 -13.21 -14.00
C LEU A 315 17.36 -12.86 -12.62
N SER A 316 18.47 -12.11 -12.59
CA SER A 316 19.19 -11.74 -11.36
C SER A 316 18.35 -10.99 -10.32
N SER A 317 17.23 -10.37 -10.72
CA SER A 317 16.29 -9.77 -9.78
C SER A 317 15.53 -10.81 -8.94
N VAL A 318 15.38 -12.03 -9.46
CA VAL A 318 14.60 -13.13 -8.87
C VAL A 318 15.48 -14.28 -8.38
N VAL A 319 16.55 -14.59 -9.12
CA VAL A 319 17.42 -15.74 -8.88
C VAL A 319 18.82 -15.26 -8.53
N GLN A 320 19.39 -15.83 -7.48
CA GLN A 320 20.80 -15.71 -7.12
C GLN A 320 21.51 -17.04 -7.41
N ILE A 321 22.72 -16.97 -7.96
CA ILE A 321 23.55 -18.12 -8.26
C ILE A 321 24.70 -18.13 -7.26
N MET A 322 24.73 -19.14 -6.39
CA MET A 322 25.74 -19.34 -5.35
C MET A 322 26.74 -20.42 -5.74
N GLY A 323 27.91 -20.36 -5.12
CA GLY A 323 29.00 -21.29 -5.37
C GLY A 323 29.58 -21.16 -6.78
N ASP A 324 30.49 -22.08 -7.09
CA ASP A 324 31.32 -22.05 -8.28
C ASP A 324 31.49 -23.43 -8.91
N GLY A 325 31.80 -23.45 -10.22
CA GLY A 325 32.04 -24.68 -10.98
C GLY A 325 30.86 -25.65 -10.93
N GLU A 326 31.14 -26.90 -10.54
CA GLU A 326 30.14 -27.97 -10.41
C GLU A 326 29.29 -27.85 -9.14
N ASN A 327 29.76 -27.07 -8.15
CA ASN A 327 29.06 -26.84 -6.88
C ASN A 327 28.05 -25.70 -6.95
N ARG A 328 27.75 -25.18 -8.16
CA ARG A 328 26.77 -24.11 -8.36
C ARG A 328 25.38 -24.51 -7.91
N GLN A 329 24.77 -23.63 -7.13
CA GLN A 329 23.40 -23.76 -6.68
C GLN A 329 22.65 -22.46 -7.02
N ILE A 330 21.36 -22.59 -7.33
CA ILE A 330 20.46 -21.46 -7.48
C ILE A 330 19.60 -21.35 -6.24
N THR A 331 19.35 -20.10 -5.83
CA THR A 331 18.36 -19.75 -4.80
C THR A 331 17.58 -18.53 -5.25
N LEU A 332 16.50 -18.19 -4.55
CA LEU A 332 15.77 -16.96 -4.81
C LEU A 332 16.48 -15.79 -4.14
N THR A 333 16.43 -14.61 -4.76
CA THR A 333 16.98 -13.40 -4.15
C THR A 333 16.30 -13.09 -2.82
N HIS A 334 17.02 -12.50 -1.86
CA HIS A 334 16.47 -12.12 -0.56
C HIS A 334 15.15 -11.35 -0.70
N ARG A 335 15.11 -10.37 -1.62
CA ARG A 335 13.90 -9.62 -1.96
C ARG A 335 12.72 -10.53 -2.35
N THR A 336 12.95 -11.52 -3.22
CA THR A 336 11.91 -12.45 -3.67
C THR A 336 11.43 -13.35 -2.52
N GLN A 337 12.33 -13.78 -1.64
CA GLN A 337 11.99 -14.61 -0.49
C GLN A 337 11.15 -13.85 0.54
N ILE A 338 11.47 -12.58 0.81
CA ILE A 338 10.66 -11.69 1.67
C ILE A 338 9.27 -11.44 1.07
N LEU A 339 9.16 -11.23 -0.25
CA LEU A 339 7.86 -11.09 -0.93
C LEU A 339 7.02 -12.36 -0.83
N ARG A 340 7.67 -13.53 -0.94
CA ARG A 340 7.00 -14.82 -0.75
C ARG A 340 6.47 -14.96 0.66
N PHE A 341 7.33 -14.74 1.67
CA PHE A 341 6.92 -14.76 3.07
C PHE A 341 5.76 -13.79 3.33
N THR A 342 5.83 -12.58 2.79
CA THR A 342 4.74 -11.59 2.89
C THR A 342 3.43 -12.15 2.37
N SER A 343 3.43 -12.76 1.18
CA SER A 343 2.22 -13.35 0.60
C SER A 343 1.67 -14.48 1.46
N ASP A 344 2.53 -15.31 2.02
CA ASP A 344 2.11 -16.46 2.84
C ASP A 344 1.61 -16.02 4.21
N LEU A 345 2.29 -15.05 4.84
CA LEU A 345 1.86 -14.42 6.09
C LEU A 345 0.51 -13.73 5.93
N LEU A 346 0.29 -12.96 4.86
CA LEU A 346 -1.00 -12.32 4.60
C LEU A 346 -2.13 -13.36 4.40
N ARG A 347 -1.83 -14.51 3.80
CA ARG A 347 -2.80 -15.61 3.66
C ARG A 347 -3.16 -16.21 5.01
N VAL A 348 -2.16 -16.42 5.87
CA VAL A 348 -2.32 -16.89 7.26
C VAL A 348 -3.14 -15.88 8.07
N LEU A 349 -2.79 -14.60 8.02
CA LEU A 349 -3.49 -13.53 8.74
C LEU A 349 -4.95 -13.40 8.29
N ARG A 350 -5.26 -13.57 7.00
CA ARG A 350 -6.65 -13.52 6.50
C ARG A 350 -7.45 -14.77 6.85
N ALA A 351 -6.81 -15.93 6.91
CA ALA A 351 -7.45 -17.17 7.35
C ALA A 351 -7.80 -17.11 8.85
N TYR A 352 -7.05 -16.34 9.62
CA TYR A 352 -7.30 -16.09 11.03
C TYR A 352 -8.20 -14.85 11.20
N GLY A 353 -9.43 -15.02 11.70
CA GLY A 353 -10.50 -13.99 11.64
C GLY A 353 -10.18 -12.59 12.19
N ASN A 354 -9.08 -12.45 12.95
CA ASN A 354 -8.66 -11.19 13.57
C ASN A 354 -7.58 -10.42 12.79
N ASN A 355 -7.11 -10.90 11.63
CA ASN A 355 -6.00 -10.29 10.87
C ASN A 355 -4.72 -10.02 11.71
N SER A 356 -4.54 -10.79 12.78
CA SER A 356 -3.44 -10.68 13.74
C SER A 356 -3.09 -12.04 14.29
N VAL A 357 -1.79 -12.31 14.52
CA VAL A 357 -1.29 -13.57 15.06
C VAL A 357 -0.10 -13.34 15.99
N LEU A 358 0.00 -14.14 17.05
CA LEU A 358 1.19 -14.16 17.90
C LEU A 358 2.33 -14.90 17.18
N LEU A 359 3.56 -14.42 17.33
CA LEU A 359 4.75 -15.04 16.75
C LEU A 359 4.91 -16.50 17.24
N SER A 360 4.64 -16.76 18.52
CA SER A 360 4.64 -18.11 19.10
C SER A 360 3.63 -19.07 18.46
N GLN A 361 2.50 -18.55 17.97
CA GLN A 361 1.43 -19.34 17.35
C GLN A 361 1.61 -19.50 15.84
N LEU A 362 2.48 -18.68 15.23
CA LEU A 362 2.68 -18.64 13.79
C LEU A 362 3.01 -20.02 13.18
N PRO A 363 3.94 -20.84 13.74
CA PRO A 363 4.27 -22.13 13.12
C PRO A 363 3.08 -23.10 13.04
N GLY A 364 2.25 -23.12 14.08
CA GLY A 364 1.06 -23.98 14.14
C GLY A 364 -0.01 -23.56 13.14
N ILE A 365 -0.33 -22.26 13.11
CA ILE A 365 -1.36 -21.73 12.21
C ILE A 365 -0.87 -21.77 10.75
N PHE A 366 0.42 -21.51 10.50
CA PHE A 366 1.01 -21.63 9.18
C PHE A 366 0.89 -23.04 8.63
N SER A 367 1.16 -24.06 9.46
CA SER A 367 1.06 -25.47 9.08
C SER A 367 -0.37 -25.86 8.71
N GLN A 368 -1.36 -25.34 9.44
CA GLN A 368 -2.79 -25.56 9.14
C GLN A 368 -3.24 -24.84 7.87
N ALA A 369 -2.77 -23.61 7.64
CA ALA A 369 -3.21 -22.80 6.49
C ALA A 369 -2.56 -23.21 5.17
N GLN A 370 -1.33 -23.74 5.20
CA GLN A 370 -0.52 -24.01 3.99
C GLN A 370 -0.23 -25.50 3.75
N ASN A 371 -0.66 -26.40 4.65
CA ASN A 371 -0.32 -27.83 4.63
C ASN A 371 1.20 -28.09 4.50
N ARG A 372 2.02 -27.24 5.14
CA ARG A 372 3.49 -27.33 5.14
C ARG A 372 4.04 -26.83 6.47
N SER A 373 5.04 -27.51 7.02
CA SER A 373 5.73 -27.05 8.24
C SER A 373 6.37 -25.67 8.01
N PHE A 374 6.26 -24.81 9.01
CA PHE A 374 6.92 -23.51 8.98
C PHE A 374 8.42 -23.67 9.30
N ASP A 375 9.27 -23.34 8.35
CA ASP A 375 10.72 -23.22 8.53
C ASP A 375 11.16 -21.84 8.02
N VAL A 376 11.91 -21.13 8.86
CA VAL A 376 12.42 -19.78 8.55
C VAL A 376 13.49 -19.87 7.46
N THR A 377 14.28 -20.94 7.44
CA THR A 377 15.38 -21.15 6.49
C THR A 377 14.89 -21.36 5.06
N ASP A 378 13.64 -21.78 4.89
CA ASP A 378 12.99 -21.81 3.59
C ASP A 378 12.94 -20.42 2.95
N TYR A 379 12.91 -19.34 3.74
CA TYR A 379 12.88 -17.94 3.28
C TYR A 379 14.25 -17.24 3.32
N GLY A 380 15.34 -18.01 3.39
CA GLY A 380 16.69 -17.49 3.10
C GLY A 380 17.33 -16.74 4.27
N VAL A 381 16.78 -16.90 5.47
CA VAL A 381 17.29 -16.31 6.71
C VAL A 381 17.34 -17.36 7.82
N CYS A 382 18.11 -17.11 8.87
CA CYS A 382 18.20 -18.04 10.01
C CYS A 382 17.24 -17.68 11.16
N ASP A 383 16.83 -16.41 11.25
CA ASP A 383 15.94 -15.89 12.29
C ASP A 383 14.74 -15.15 11.64
N ILE A 384 13.57 -15.29 12.25
CA ILE A 384 12.35 -14.61 11.82
C ILE A 384 12.42 -13.09 12.06
N ALA A 385 13.19 -12.65 13.04
CA ALA A 385 13.42 -11.23 13.32
C ALA A 385 13.94 -10.49 12.07
N ASP A 386 14.88 -11.11 11.33
CA ASP A 386 15.45 -10.56 10.11
C ASP A 386 14.37 -10.30 9.02
N ILE A 387 13.36 -11.17 8.93
CA ILE A 387 12.23 -10.98 8.01
C ILE A 387 11.32 -9.86 8.51
N LEU A 388 10.95 -9.92 9.80
CA LEU A 388 9.99 -9.00 10.40
C LEU A 388 10.49 -7.55 10.35
N ASP A 389 11.77 -7.30 10.60
CA ASP A 389 12.38 -5.97 10.49
C ASP A 389 12.22 -5.41 9.06
N GLY A 390 12.42 -6.24 8.04
CA GLY A 390 12.19 -5.87 6.64
C GLY A 390 10.73 -5.50 6.34
N LEU A 391 9.77 -6.22 6.95
CA LEU A 391 8.34 -5.96 6.77
C LEU A 391 7.86 -4.71 7.50
N VAL A 392 8.39 -4.44 8.70
CA VAL A 392 8.08 -3.23 9.47
C VAL A 392 8.60 -2.00 8.76
N ASN A 393 9.85 -2.04 8.29
CA ASN A 393 10.45 -0.95 7.50
C ASN A 393 9.64 -0.65 6.22
N SER A 394 8.89 -1.64 5.72
CA SER A 394 8.03 -1.52 4.54
C SER A 394 6.55 -1.21 4.86
N ASN A 395 6.18 -0.96 6.13
CA ASN A 395 4.81 -0.75 6.60
C ASN A 395 3.80 -1.84 6.17
N ILE A 396 4.27 -3.08 6.04
CA ILE A 396 3.44 -4.23 5.63
C ILE A 396 2.70 -4.82 6.84
N VAL A 397 3.36 -4.87 8.00
CA VAL A 397 2.84 -5.38 9.27
C VAL A 397 3.13 -4.41 10.39
N VAL A 398 2.34 -4.47 11.46
CA VAL A 398 2.58 -3.76 12.73
C VAL A 398 2.91 -4.81 13.79
N LEU A 399 4.05 -4.62 14.45
CA LEU A 399 4.49 -5.44 15.56
C LEU A 399 4.18 -4.75 16.88
N SER A 400 3.49 -5.46 17.77
CA SER A 400 3.24 -4.99 19.13
C SER A 400 3.78 -6.01 20.12
N ASN A 401 4.56 -5.56 21.10
CA ASN A 401 5.04 -6.44 22.17
C ASN A 401 3.89 -6.76 23.13
N VAL A 402 3.66 -8.05 23.38
CA VAL A 402 2.60 -8.54 24.27
C VAL A 402 3.25 -9.37 25.40
N GLN A 403 2.54 -9.55 26.51
CA GLN A 403 2.99 -10.34 27.66
C GLN A 403 4.32 -9.85 28.27
N HIS A 404 4.42 -8.55 28.59
CA HIS A 404 5.64 -7.94 29.15
C HIS A 404 6.91 -8.15 28.30
N GLY A 405 6.77 -8.20 26.97
CA GLY A 405 7.89 -8.32 26.03
C GLY A 405 8.34 -9.74 25.73
N LYS A 406 7.59 -10.77 26.17
CA LYS A 406 7.90 -12.17 25.89
C LYS A 406 7.43 -12.67 24.53
N ASP A 407 6.45 -12.00 23.91
CA ASP A 407 5.91 -12.39 22.61
C ASP A 407 5.57 -11.17 21.76
N ILE A 408 5.52 -11.39 20.44
CA ILE A 408 5.29 -10.34 19.44
C ILE A 408 3.96 -10.62 18.73
N LEU A 409 3.05 -9.66 18.76
CA LEU A 409 1.81 -9.69 17.99
C LEU A 409 2.05 -9.07 16.62
N ILE A 410 1.92 -9.87 15.57
CA ILE A 410 1.99 -9.45 14.18
C ILE A 410 0.57 -9.13 13.72
N SER A 411 0.32 -7.90 13.30
CA SER A 411 -1.00 -7.46 12.83
C SER A 411 -0.94 -6.75 11.48
N MET A 412 -1.99 -6.88 10.68
CA MET A 412 -2.10 -6.06 9.47
C MET A 412 -2.35 -4.60 9.85
N PRO A 413 -1.62 -3.62 9.27
CA PRO A 413 -1.87 -2.21 9.50
C PRO A 413 -3.29 -1.88 9.03
N LYS A 414 -4.11 -1.35 9.94
CA LYS A 414 -5.41 -0.78 9.59
C LYS A 414 -5.16 0.37 8.61
N ARG A 415 -5.68 0.26 7.38
CA ARG A 415 -5.56 1.32 6.37
C ARG A 415 -6.31 2.54 6.89
N LYS A 416 -5.61 3.62 7.21
CA LYS A 416 -6.23 4.94 7.41
C LYS A 416 -6.66 5.46 6.03
N GLN A 417 -7.90 5.93 5.90
CA GLN A 417 -8.38 6.55 4.67
C GLN A 417 -7.54 7.80 4.36
N THR A 418 -7.22 8.00 3.09
CA THR A 418 -6.59 9.25 2.61
C THR A 418 -7.61 10.40 2.63
N SER A 419 -7.13 11.65 2.60
CA SER A 419 -8.03 12.82 2.55
C SER A 419 -8.98 12.77 1.34
N SER A 420 -8.49 12.37 0.16
CA SER A 420 -9.33 12.22 -1.04
C SER A 420 -10.37 11.11 -0.92
N GLU A 421 -10.04 10.00 -0.25
CA GLU A 421 -11.00 8.92 0.03
C GLU A 421 -12.09 9.40 1.01
N LEU A 422 -11.72 10.17 2.04
CA LEU A 422 -12.67 10.78 2.98
C LEU A 422 -13.62 11.77 2.29
N GLU A 423 -13.10 12.61 1.39
CA GLU A 423 -13.91 13.52 0.56
C GLU A 423 -14.96 12.74 -0.25
N LYS A 424 -14.54 11.63 -0.88
CA LYS A 424 -15.47 10.77 -1.63
C LYS A 424 -16.48 10.08 -0.73
N THR A 425 -16.08 9.59 0.45
CA THR A 425 -17.03 9.03 1.44
C THR A 425 -18.05 10.08 1.88
N SER A 426 -17.65 11.35 1.96
CA SER A 426 -18.53 12.47 2.27
C SER A 426 -19.57 12.75 1.18
N VAL A 427 -19.17 12.67 -0.09
CA VAL A 427 -20.11 12.77 -1.22
C VAL A 427 -21.05 11.55 -1.23
N PHE A 428 -20.50 10.35 -1.04
CA PHE A 428 -21.26 9.11 -0.98
C PHE A 428 -22.34 9.12 0.11
N ALA A 429 -22.07 9.72 1.28
CA ALA A 429 -23.09 9.87 2.32
C ALA A 429 -24.31 10.69 1.85
N GLY A 430 -24.10 11.71 1.00
CA GLY A 430 -25.20 12.49 0.40
C GLY A 430 -25.98 11.67 -0.63
N GLU A 431 -25.27 10.90 -1.46
CA GLU A 431 -25.87 9.98 -2.42
C GLU A 431 -26.69 8.88 -1.74
N MET A 432 -26.31 8.45 -0.53
CA MET A 432 -27.10 7.50 0.26
C MET A 432 -28.45 8.08 0.66
N VAL A 433 -28.50 9.35 1.08
CA VAL A 433 -29.77 10.02 1.37
C VAL A 433 -30.62 10.13 0.11
N GLU A 434 -30.04 10.52 -1.02
CA GLU A 434 -30.76 10.68 -2.29
C GLU A 434 -31.31 9.35 -2.84
N LEU A 435 -30.51 8.28 -2.75
CA LEU A 435 -30.93 6.95 -3.16
C LEU A 435 -32.09 6.44 -2.29
N LEU A 436 -31.94 6.53 -0.97
CA LEU A 436 -32.92 6.00 -0.02
C LEU A 436 -34.19 6.87 0.07
N LYS A 437 -34.11 8.18 -0.18
CA LYS A 437 -35.28 9.08 -0.29
C LYS A 437 -36.29 8.60 -1.34
N ASN A 438 -35.81 7.93 -2.38
CA ASN A 438 -36.62 7.40 -3.47
C ASN A 438 -36.97 5.90 -3.31
N SER A 439 -36.51 5.24 -2.24
CA SER A 439 -36.73 3.82 -2.01
C SER A 439 -37.90 3.54 -1.06
N LEU A 440 -38.46 2.34 -1.14
CA LEU A 440 -39.58 1.90 -0.29
C LEU A 440 -39.17 1.93 1.18
N GLN A 441 -39.94 2.65 2.01
CA GLN A 441 -39.69 2.84 3.44
C GLN A 441 -38.25 3.28 3.77
N TYR A 442 -37.63 4.07 2.88
CA TYR A 442 -36.24 4.52 3.02
C TYR A 442 -35.24 3.39 3.28
N SER A 443 -35.52 2.22 2.71
CA SER A 443 -34.77 0.99 2.93
C SER A 443 -34.33 0.35 1.61
N VAL A 444 -33.19 -0.33 1.63
CA VAL A 444 -32.70 -1.18 0.53
C VAL A 444 -32.10 -2.46 1.12
N GLN A 445 -32.33 -3.60 0.48
CA GLN A 445 -31.70 -4.87 0.88
C GLN A 445 -30.19 -4.80 0.66
N PHE A 446 -29.40 -5.23 1.65
CA PHE A 446 -27.93 -5.15 1.62
C PHE A 446 -27.33 -5.83 0.38
N GLN A 447 -27.87 -6.98 -0.01
CA GLN A 447 -27.43 -7.73 -1.20
C GLN A 447 -27.77 -7.02 -2.53
N LYS A 448 -28.85 -6.24 -2.57
CA LYS A 448 -29.31 -5.52 -3.78
C LYS A 448 -28.79 -4.09 -3.86
N PHE A 449 -28.07 -3.63 -2.84
CA PHE A 449 -27.58 -2.26 -2.73
C PHE A 449 -26.75 -1.84 -3.95
N VAL A 450 -25.70 -2.59 -4.28
CA VAL A 450 -24.77 -2.26 -5.37
C VAL A 450 -25.50 -2.10 -6.71
N ARG A 451 -26.49 -2.96 -6.96
CA ARG A 451 -27.32 -2.91 -8.17
C ARG A 451 -28.24 -1.68 -8.18
N SER A 452 -28.84 -1.37 -7.04
CA SER A 452 -29.74 -0.22 -6.88
C SER A 452 -28.99 1.10 -7.04
N TYR A 453 -27.79 1.19 -6.46
CA TYR A 453 -26.90 2.35 -6.61
C TYR A 453 -26.49 2.56 -8.07
N HIS A 454 -26.08 1.50 -8.77
CA HIS A 454 -25.72 1.58 -10.19
C HIS A 454 -26.90 1.99 -11.08
N TYR A 455 -28.12 1.54 -10.76
CA TYR A 455 -29.32 1.90 -11.52
C TYR A 455 -29.69 3.37 -11.34
N HIS A 456 -29.52 3.93 -10.13
CA HIS A 456 -29.89 5.31 -9.83
C HIS A 456 -28.86 6.33 -10.34
N PHE A 457 -27.56 6.08 -10.10
CA PHE A 457 -26.50 7.04 -10.44
C PHE A 457 -25.79 6.77 -11.78
N ALA A 458 -26.11 5.66 -12.46
CA ALA A 458 -25.49 5.24 -13.72
C ALA A 458 -23.96 4.97 -13.65
N TYR A 459 -23.41 4.76 -12.45
CA TYR A 459 -22.03 4.31 -12.25
C TYR A 459 -21.90 3.35 -11.06
N GLN A 460 -20.82 2.55 -11.05
CA GLN A 460 -20.65 1.49 -10.05
C GLN A 460 -20.02 2.03 -8.76
N CYS A 461 -20.58 1.65 -7.61
CA CYS A 461 -19.95 1.88 -6.30
C CYS A 461 -18.70 1.01 -6.14
N ARG A 462 -17.51 1.58 -6.39
CA ARG A 462 -16.22 0.92 -6.19
C ARG A 462 -15.71 1.19 -4.78
N LEU A 463 -15.69 0.15 -3.95
CA LEU A 463 -15.28 0.27 -2.53
C LEU A 463 -13.83 0.79 -2.36
N SER A 464 -12.96 0.47 -3.33
CA SER A 464 -11.56 0.93 -3.36
C SER A 464 -11.43 2.44 -3.40
N ASP A 465 -12.38 3.14 -4.02
CA ASP A 465 -12.32 4.58 -4.23
C ASP A 465 -12.56 5.34 -2.92
N TYR A 466 -13.14 4.65 -1.92
CA TYR A 466 -13.39 5.12 -0.57
C TYR A 466 -12.38 4.55 0.44
N GLY A 467 -11.42 3.73 0.00
CA GLY A 467 -10.44 3.09 0.88
C GLY A 467 -10.91 1.80 1.58
N PHE A 468 -12.09 1.26 1.23
CA PHE A 468 -12.66 0.06 1.83
C PHE A 468 -12.57 -1.17 0.91
N LEU A 469 -12.64 -2.37 1.50
CA LEU A 469 -12.68 -3.64 0.76
C LEU A 469 -14.04 -4.35 0.91
N LYS A 470 -14.77 -4.09 1.99
CA LYS A 470 -16.10 -4.66 2.25
C LYS A 470 -17.14 -3.55 2.33
N LEU A 471 -18.33 -3.83 1.80
CA LEU A 471 -19.46 -2.89 1.86
C LEU A 471 -19.88 -2.59 3.31
N ALA A 472 -19.79 -3.59 4.20
CA ALA A 472 -20.11 -3.41 5.61
C ALA A 472 -19.23 -2.34 6.27
N ASP A 473 -17.93 -2.32 5.96
CA ASP A 473 -16.98 -1.33 6.50
C ASP A 473 -17.31 0.09 6.00
N LEU A 474 -17.74 0.22 4.74
CA LEU A 474 -18.19 1.50 4.18
C LEU A 474 -19.49 1.98 4.84
N MET A 475 -20.42 1.08 5.14
CA MET A 475 -21.66 1.42 5.85
C MET A 475 -21.40 1.81 7.32
N ASP A 476 -20.43 1.16 7.96
CA ASP A 476 -19.98 1.50 9.31
C ASP A 476 -19.31 2.89 9.35
N ALA A 477 -18.59 3.27 8.29
CA ALA A 477 -18.00 4.61 8.17
C ALA A 477 -19.04 5.74 8.09
N ILE A 478 -20.28 5.43 7.68
CA ILE A 478 -21.41 6.36 7.66
C ILE A 478 -22.47 6.03 8.72
N HIS A 479 -22.07 5.31 9.78
CA HIS A 479 -22.92 4.94 10.90
C HIS A 479 -23.49 6.20 11.57
N GLY A 480 -24.82 6.29 11.63
CA GLY A 480 -25.57 7.45 12.10
C GLY A 480 -26.36 8.17 11.01
N LEU A 481 -25.92 8.09 9.74
CA LEU A 481 -26.77 8.45 8.60
C LEU A 481 -27.62 7.26 8.15
N VAL A 482 -27.01 6.07 8.19
CA VAL A 482 -27.61 4.79 7.82
C VAL A 482 -27.46 3.82 8.98
N GLU A 483 -28.46 2.96 9.16
CA GLU A 483 -28.45 1.85 10.11
C GLU A 483 -28.62 0.52 9.34
N ILE A 484 -27.97 -0.55 9.83
CA ILE A 484 -28.12 -1.90 9.26
C ILE A 484 -29.02 -2.70 10.20
N GLU A 485 -30.22 -3.02 9.73
CA GLU A 485 -31.19 -3.84 10.46
C GLU A 485 -31.08 -5.31 10.02
N LEU A 486 -31.04 -6.23 10.99
CA LEU A 486 -31.10 -7.67 10.76
C LEU A 486 -32.57 -8.08 10.70
N THR A 487 -33.03 -8.56 9.54
CA THR A 487 -34.34 -9.21 9.45
C THR A 487 -34.26 -10.65 9.95
N ASN A 488 -35.40 -11.21 10.40
CA ASN A 488 -35.51 -12.57 10.98
C ASN A 488 -35.03 -13.73 10.07
N ASP A 489 -34.66 -13.44 8.82
CA ASP A 489 -34.35 -14.40 7.75
C ASP A 489 -32.87 -14.32 7.31
N GLU A 490 -31.96 -13.93 8.22
CA GLU A 490 -30.53 -13.60 7.99
C GLU A 490 -30.23 -12.47 6.98
N ASP A 491 -31.25 -11.94 6.31
CA ASP A 491 -31.12 -10.81 5.39
C ASP A 491 -30.87 -9.50 6.15
N LYS A 492 -29.83 -8.76 5.73
CA LYS A 492 -29.52 -7.41 6.21
C LYS A 492 -30.24 -6.38 5.35
N LYS A 493 -30.84 -5.36 5.97
CA LYS A 493 -31.38 -4.17 5.30
C LYS A 493 -30.63 -2.93 5.72
N ILE A 494 -30.44 -2.03 4.76
CA ILE A 494 -29.82 -0.72 4.92
C ILE A 494 -30.98 0.26 5.01
N ILE A 495 -31.15 0.95 6.14
CA ILE A 495 -32.23 1.90 6.39
C ILE A 495 -31.66 3.27 6.75
N LEU A 496 -32.36 4.36 6.37
CA LEU A 496 -32.00 5.68 6.88
C LEU A 496 -32.21 5.75 8.39
N SER A 497 -31.28 6.42 9.09
CA SER A 497 -31.44 6.63 10.52
C SER A 497 -32.71 7.42 10.81
N PRO A 498 -33.41 7.18 11.94
CA PRO A 498 -34.68 7.82 12.23
C PRO A 498 -34.65 9.36 12.19
N LYS A 499 -33.51 9.98 12.49
CA LYS A 499 -33.34 11.44 12.42
C LYS A 499 -33.34 11.93 10.96
N VAL A 500 -32.58 11.28 10.09
CA VAL A 500 -32.49 11.61 8.67
C VAL A 500 -33.83 11.31 7.99
N ALA A 501 -34.44 10.17 8.28
CA ALA A 501 -35.76 9.78 7.79
C ALA A 501 -36.85 10.82 8.10
N ARG A 502 -36.87 11.36 9.34
CA ARG A 502 -37.77 12.44 9.74
C ARG A 502 -37.55 13.73 8.97
N ARG A 503 -36.30 14.10 8.67
CA ARG A 503 -36.00 15.28 7.85
C ARG A 503 -36.50 15.10 6.42
N VAL A 504 -36.15 13.96 5.80
CA VAL A 504 -36.56 13.63 4.43
C VAL A 504 -38.09 13.58 4.31
N PHE A 505 -38.78 13.00 5.29
CA PHE A 505 -40.24 12.98 5.29
C PHE A 505 -40.86 14.37 5.48
N GLY A 506 -40.23 15.25 6.27
CA GLY A 506 -40.64 16.66 6.40
C GLY A 506 -40.56 17.42 5.07
N GLU A 507 -39.47 17.25 4.33
CA GLU A 507 -39.31 17.80 2.97
C GLU A 507 -40.37 17.24 2.01
N GLN A 508 -40.61 15.92 2.04
CA GLN A 508 -41.62 15.29 1.19
C GLN A 508 -43.03 15.79 1.51
N CYS A 509 -43.37 15.98 2.79
CA CYS A 509 -44.65 16.58 3.20
C CYS A 509 -44.81 17.99 2.61
N GLU A 510 -43.77 18.81 2.67
CA GLU A 510 -43.78 20.16 2.12
C GLU A 510 -43.99 20.16 0.60
N ASP A 511 -43.27 19.32 -0.13
CA ASP A 511 -43.40 19.18 -1.58
C ASP A 511 -44.82 18.72 -1.98
N LEU A 512 -45.41 17.81 -1.20
CA LEU A 512 -46.77 17.34 -1.42
C LEU A 512 -47.79 18.47 -1.19
N ILE A 513 -47.66 19.23 -0.10
CA ILE A 513 -48.54 20.37 0.20
C ILE A 513 -48.42 21.44 -0.89
N ARG A 514 -47.18 21.79 -1.27
CA ARG A 514 -46.91 22.78 -2.32
C ARG A 514 -47.48 22.36 -3.67
N SER A 515 -47.32 21.11 -4.07
CA SER A 515 -47.81 20.61 -5.36
C SER A 515 -49.33 20.68 -5.51
N VAL A 516 -50.08 20.69 -4.40
CA VAL A 516 -51.54 20.75 -4.41
C VAL A 516 -52.08 22.17 -4.15
N THR A 517 -51.42 22.95 -3.31
CA THR A 517 -51.94 24.24 -2.83
C THR A 517 -51.25 25.46 -3.45
N GLY A 518 -50.12 25.26 -4.14
CA GLY A 518 -49.26 26.33 -4.65
C GLY A 518 -48.43 27.04 -3.57
N ASN A 519 -48.69 26.81 -2.28
CA ASN A 519 -47.96 27.41 -1.17
C ASN A 519 -47.67 26.36 -0.07
N ALA A 520 -46.39 26.18 0.26
CA ALA A 520 -45.94 25.23 1.27
C ALA A 520 -46.49 25.49 2.69
N THR A 521 -46.86 26.74 3.01
CA THR A 521 -47.39 27.13 4.33
C THR A 521 -48.90 26.97 4.45
N HIS A 522 -49.58 26.47 3.40
CA HIS A 522 -51.01 26.18 3.50
C HIS A 522 -51.25 24.95 4.38
N CYS A 523 -52.25 25.01 5.26
CA CYS A 523 -52.52 23.91 6.17
C CYS A 523 -53.17 22.72 5.44
N MET A 524 -52.73 21.50 5.74
CA MET A 524 -53.30 20.27 5.17
C MET A 524 -53.52 19.22 6.25
N LYS A 525 -54.59 18.42 6.14
CA LYS A 525 -54.85 17.31 7.06
C LYS A 525 -53.81 16.22 6.90
N LEU A 526 -53.36 15.63 8.01
CA LEU A 526 -52.40 14.52 7.99
C LEU A 526 -52.85 13.35 7.09
N ASP A 527 -54.12 12.96 7.18
CA ASP A 527 -54.66 11.86 6.36
C ASP A 527 -54.57 12.15 4.85
N GLN A 528 -54.78 13.42 4.46
CA GLN A 528 -54.64 13.84 3.07
C GLN A 528 -53.18 13.79 2.62
N VAL A 529 -52.23 14.25 3.45
CA VAL A 529 -50.79 14.17 3.16
C VAL A 529 -50.36 12.72 2.98
N LEU A 530 -50.83 11.80 3.84
CA LEU A 530 -50.53 10.37 3.72
C LEU A 530 -51.14 9.73 2.47
N MET A 531 -52.36 10.13 2.08
CA MET A 531 -52.95 9.69 0.81
C MET A 531 -52.17 10.20 -0.41
N LEU A 532 -51.75 11.47 -0.39
CA LEU A 532 -50.94 12.07 -1.46
C LEU A 532 -49.57 11.41 -1.54
N HIS A 533 -48.95 11.09 -0.41
CA HIS A 533 -47.70 10.33 -0.36
C HIS A 533 -47.88 8.95 -1.02
N LYS A 534 -48.95 8.22 -0.67
CA LYS A 534 -49.28 6.92 -1.30
C LYS A 534 -49.49 7.05 -2.81
N LYS A 535 -50.13 8.12 -3.27
CA LYS A 535 -50.36 8.39 -4.69
C LYS A 535 -49.05 8.70 -5.44
N LYS A 536 -48.15 9.48 -4.85
CA LYS A 536 -46.89 9.92 -5.49
C LYS A 536 -45.81 8.84 -5.49
N TYR A 537 -45.64 8.14 -4.36
CA TYR A 537 -44.54 7.19 -4.17
C TYR A 537 -44.98 5.72 -4.24
N GLY A 538 -46.27 5.44 -4.38
CA GLY A 538 -46.82 4.08 -4.48
C GLY A 538 -46.95 3.34 -3.15
N TYR A 539 -46.49 3.92 -2.03
CA TYR A 539 -46.60 3.37 -0.69
C TYR A 539 -46.90 4.45 0.35
N GLN A 540 -47.43 4.06 1.51
CA GLN A 540 -47.63 4.95 2.64
C GLN A 540 -46.48 4.75 3.65
N ILE A 541 -45.86 5.85 4.08
CA ILE A 541 -44.78 5.80 5.08
C ILE A 541 -45.28 5.15 6.37
N GLN A 542 -44.45 4.32 6.99
CA GLN A 542 -44.75 3.70 8.27
C GLN A 542 -44.14 4.49 9.44
N PRO A 543 -44.81 4.54 10.61
CA PRO A 543 -44.25 5.15 11.82
C PRO A 543 -42.88 4.58 12.20
N GLN A 544 -42.70 3.27 12.03
CA GLN A 544 -41.50 2.54 12.41
C GLN A 544 -40.28 3.03 11.64
N THR A 545 -40.44 3.37 10.36
CA THR A 545 -39.41 3.97 9.51
C THR A 545 -38.92 5.32 10.05
N LEU A 546 -39.77 6.03 10.80
CA LEU A 546 -39.45 7.31 11.43
C LEU A 546 -38.94 7.13 12.88
N GLY A 547 -38.83 5.88 13.35
CA GLY A 547 -38.37 5.51 14.69
C GLY A 547 -39.42 5.65 15.79
N VAL A 548 -40.71 5.59 15.45
CA VAL A 548 -41.83 5.70 16.42
C VAL A 548 -42.93 4.67 16.16
N SER A 549 -43.81 4.45 17.12
CA SER A 549 -44.94 3.51 17.00
C SER A 549 -46.17 4.08 16.30
N ASP A 550 -46.34 5.41 16.30
CA ASP A 550 -47.55 6.09 15.83
C ASP A 550 -47.24 7.33 14.98
N MET A 551 -48.06 7.57 13.95
CA MET A 551 -47.87 8.69 13.01
C MET A 551 -48.09 10.07 13.65
N ALA A 552 -49.02 10.21 14.60
CA ALA A 552 -49.23 11.49 15.28
C ALA A 552 -47.99 11.89 16.09
N THR A 553 -47.30 10.90 16.66
CA THR A 553 -46.01 11.12 17.33
C THR A 553 -44.90 11.42 16.32
N ALA A 554 -44.87 10.73 15.17
CA ALA A 554 -43.86 10.95 14.13
C ALA A 554 -43.86 12.40 13.63
N VAL A 555 -45.05 12.91 13.36
CA VAL A 555 -45.29 14.27 12.86
C VAL A 555 -44.87 15.33 13.90
N LYS A 556 -45.11 15.07 15.19
CA LYS A 556 -44.63 15.91 16.31
C LYS A 556 -43.11 15.95 16.45
N LEU A 557 -42.38 15.13 15.69
CA LEU A 557 -40.91 15.11 15.69
C LEU A 557 -40.28 15.66 14.39
N LEU A 558 -41.08 15.98 13.36
CA LEU A 558 -40.58 16.51 12.09
C LEU A 558 -39.99 17.92 12.19
N PRO A 559 -38.80 18.21 11.66
CA PRO A 559 -38.26 19.56 11.67
C PRO A 559 -39.11 20.49 10.78
N TYR A 560 -39.21 21.77 11.15
CA TYR A 560 -39.91 22.82 10.38
C TYR A 560 -41.43 22.62 10.18
N VAL A 561 -42.07 21.73 10.93
CA VAL A 561 -43.52 21.48 10.83
C VAL A 561 -44.24 22.00 12.07
N GLU A 562 -45.18 22.93 11.85
CA GLU A 562 -46.16 23.40 12.84
C GLU A 562 -47.42 22.53 12.81
N LEU A 563 -47.98 22.24 13.98
CA LEU A 563 -49.17 21.41 14.13
C LEU A 563 -50.32 22.19 14.74
N LYS A 564 -51.45 22.20 14.04
CA LYS A 564 -52.72 22.74 14.54
C LYS A 564 -53.70 21.60 14.73
N GLN A 565 -54.22 21.46 15.94
CA GLN A 565 -55.25 20.47 16.24
C GLN A 565 -56.61 21.17 16.24
N LYS A 566 -57.50 20.74 15.35
CA LYS A 566 -58.89 21.22 15.29
C LYS A 566 -59.82 20.01 15.16
N ASP A 567 -60.81 19.89 16.03
CA ASP A 567 -61.82 18.83 16.01
C ASP A 567 -61.22 17.41 15.95
N GLN A 568 -60.24 17.12 16.83
CA GLN A 568 -59.46 15.85 16.87
C GLN A 568 -58.63 15.53 15.61
N THR A 569 -58.65 16.39 14.58
CA THR A 569 -57.83 16.24 13.37
C THR A 569 -56.52 17.03 13.45
N ILE A 570 -55.43 16.43 12.98
CA ILE A 570 -54.09 17.04 12.94
C ILE A 570 -53.90 17.73 11.58
N TRP A 571 -53.64 19.04 11.63
CA TRP A 571 -53.29 19.85 10.47
C TRP A 571 -51.79 20.17 10.49
N LEU A 572 -51.16 20.00 9.33
CA LEU A 572 -49.74 20.23 9.09
C LEU A 572 -49.55 21.57 8.39
N ILE A 573 -48.58 22.36 8.87
CA ILE A 573 -48.06 23.54 8.18
C ILE A 573 -46.53 23.37 8.09
N CYS A 574 -45.99 23.41 6.88
CA CYS A 574 -44.55 23.23 6.63
C CYS A 574 -43.88 24.58 6.38
N HIS A 575 -42.86 24.92 7.17
CA HIS A 575 -42.14 26.20 7.11
C HIS A 575 -40.70 26.08 6.61
N ASN A 576 -40.30 24.94 6.05
CA ASN A 576 -38.90 24.70 5.69
C ASN A 576 -38.40 25.65 4.57
N ASN A 577 -39.23 26.02 3.59
CA ASN A 577 -38.91 27.09 2.63
C ASN A 577 -39.49 28.48 2.98
N ASP A 578 -40.05 28.66 4.18
CA ASP A 578 -40.59 29.93 4.63
C ASP A 578 -39.45 30.82 5.17
N LEU A 579 -39.08 31.84 4.40
CA LEU A 579 -38.01 32.77 4.76
C LEU A 579 -38.35 33.57 6.04
N GLU A 580 -39.60 34.01 6.20
CA GLU A 580 -40.01 34.79 7.37
C GLU A 580 -39.93 33.94 8.64
N PHE A 581 -40.33 32.67 8.56
CA PHE A 581 -40.21 31.73 9.67
C PHE A 581 -38.74 31.43 10.00
N ARG A 582 -37.86 31.25 9.00
CA ARG A 582 -36.42 31.04 9.23
C ARG A 582 -35.76 32.26 9.91
N LEU A 583 -36.06 33.47 9.44
CA LEU A 583 -35.60 34.71 10.08
C LEU A 583 -36.12 34.82 11.53
N LEU A 584 -37.38 34.46 11.77
CA LEU A 584 -37.95 34.40 13.12
C LEU A 584 -37.19 33.42 14.02
N CYS A 585 -36.81 32.24 13.50
CA CYS A 585 -35.97 31.28 14.22
C CYS A 585 -34.61 31.88 14.59
N TYR A 586 -33.95 32.55 13.64
CA TYR A 586 -32.66 33.18 13.88
C TYR A 586 -32.73 34.31 14.90
N ARG A 587 -33.76 35.15 14.87
CA ARG A 587 -34.00 36.20 15.89
C ARG A 587 -34.20 35.59 17.27
N ALA A 588 -34.99 34.51 17.38
CA ALA A 588 -35.18 33.79 18.62
C ALA A 588 -33.87 33.19 19.16
N CYS A 589 -33.04 32.63 18.28
CA CYS A 589 -31.73 32.12 18.64
C CYS A 589 -30.75 33.23 19.06
N LYS A 590 -30.70 34.34 18.33
CA LYS A 590 -29.88 35.52 18.66
C LYS A 590 -30.23 36.08 20.04
N TYR A 591 -31.54 36.17 20.37
CA TYR A 591 -31.99 36.62 21.69
C TYR A 591 -31.54 35.70 22.82
N LEU A 592 -31.60 34.36 22.64
CA LEU A 592 -31.10 33.40 23.62
C LEU A 592 -29.60 33.57 23.88
N VAL A 593 -28.81 33.74 22.81
CA VAL A 593 -27.35 33.85 22.91
C VAL A 593 -26.93 35.16 23.59
N GLN A 594 -27.59 36.27 23.26
CA GLN A 594 -27.35 37.56 23.92
C GLN A 594 -27.61 37.48 25.43
N ARG A 595 -28.64 36.75 25.85
CA ARG A 595 -28.95 36.56 27.26
C ARG A 595 -27.88 35.73 27.97
N ASP A 596 -27.39 34.66 27.33
CA ASP A 596 -26.29 33.84 27.85
C ASP A 596 -24.98 34.66 28.01
N LEU A 597 -24.67 35.55 27.06
CA LEU A 597 -23.52 36.47 27.12
C LEU A 597 -23.67 37.57 28.18
N SER A 598 -24.86 38.16 28.33
CA SER A 598 -25.12 39.19 29.34
C SER A 598 -25.02 38.67 30.78
N ALA A 599 -25.15 37.35 30.97
CA ALA A 599 -24.95 36.68 32.25
C ALA A 599 -23.49 36.21 32.49
N SER A 600 -22.64 36.21 31.45
CA SER A 600 -21.26 35.69 31.50
C SER A 600 -20.18 36.77 31.72
N VAL A 601 -20.53 37.94 32.27
CA VAL A 601 -19.60 39.07 32.57
C VAL A 601 -18.54 38.74 33.66
N LEU A 602 -18.30 37.46 33.95
CA LEU A 602 -17.22 36.98 34.80
C LEU A 602 -16.39 35.90 34.08
N SER A 603 -15.83 36.18 32.90
CA SER A 603 -14.49 35.72 32.41
C SER A 603 -14.38 35.78 30.87
N PRO A 604 -13.33 36.41 30.31
CA PRO A 604 -13.16 36.56 28.86
C PRO A 604 -12.23 35.49 28.26
N ALA A 605 -12.54 34.20 28.47
CA ALA A 605 -11.80 33.12 27.83
C ALA A 605 -12.64 31.83 27.80
N THR A 606 -13.45 31.63 26.76
CA THR A 606 -14.01 30.31 26.49
C THR A 606 -13.80 30.00 25.02
N ASN A 607 -12.76 29.20 24.76
CA ASN A 607 -12.48 28.64 23.44
C ASN A 607 -13.69 27.83 22.96
N TYR A 608 -14.23 28.19 21.80
CA TYR A 608 -15.38 27.53 21.15
C TYR A 608 -15.08 26.11 20.61
N ALA A 609 -13.96 25.49 21.02
CA ALA A 609 -13.41 24.26 20.43
C ALA A 609 -13.89 22.94 21.08
N ASN A 610 -14.70 22.96 22.15
CA ASN A 610 -15.12 21.75 22.87
C ASN A 610 -16.64 21.57 22.87
N LEU A 611 -17.24 21.31 21.70
CA LEU A 611 -18.69 21.04 21.58
C LEU A 611 -19.06 19.63 21.10
N GLY A 612 -18.11 18.68 21.13
CA GLY A 612 -18.33 17.29 20.72
C GLY A 612 -18.76 16.31 21.83
N THR A 613 -18.74 16.70 23.11
CA THR A 613 -19.07 15.76 24.20
C THR A 613 -19.70 16.47 25.38
N GLN A 614 -20.97 16.18 25.68
CA GLN A 614 -21.59 16.64 26.92
C GLN A 614 -21.05 15.83 28.09
N SER A 615 -20.35 16.48 29.02
CA SER A 615 -20.80 16.57 30.42
C SER A 615 -19.84 17.44 31.23
N SER A 616 -20.12 18.74 31.29
CA SER A 616 -20.01 19.58 32.51
C SER A 616 -20.14 21.05 32.11
N LEU A 617 -20.90 21.80 32.91
CA LEU A 617 -21.21 23.24 32.78
C LEU A 617 -22.31 23.57 31.76
N LEU A 618 -23.57 23.29 32.13
CA LEU A 618 -24.77 23.74 31.44
C LEU A 618 -24.97 25.27 31.62
N PRO A 619 -25.17 26.05 30.54
CA PRO A 619 -25.65 27.44 30.61
C PRO A 619 -27.06 27.51 31.22
N ARG A 620 -27.34 28.56 32.00
CA ARG A 620 -28.60 28.73 32.75
C ARG A 620 -29.81 28.83 31.80
N ALA A 621 -30.77 27.95 32.01
CA ALA A 621 -31.90 27.75 31.11
C ALA A 621 -33.01 28.80 31.31
N SER A 622 -33.59 29.30 30.22
CA SER A 622 -34.71 30.25 30.28
C SER A 622 -36.04 29.50 30.36
N GLN A 623 -36.92 29.86 31.31
CA GLN A 623 -38.26 29.28 31.41
C GLN A 623 -39.07 29.64 30.15
N LYS A 624 -39.75 28.66 29.55
CA LYS A 624 -40.48 28.82 28.28
C LYS A 624 -41.49 29.97 28.28
N THR A 625 -42.26 30.12 29.35
CA THR A 625 -43.27 31.18 29.48
C THR A 625 -42.65 32.57 29.58
N GLN A 626 -41.53 32.69 30.30
CA GLN A 626 -40.77 33.93 30.43
C GLN A 626 -40.07 34.31 29.11
N PHE A 627 -39.53 33.32 28.39
CA PHE A 627 -38.91 33.54 27.09
C PHE A 627 -39.91 34.11 26.07
N ILE A 628 -41.11 33.52 25.97
CA ILE A 628 -42.14 33.97 25.04
C ILE A 628 -42.60 35.39 25.37
N SER A 629 -42.84 35.71 26.65
CA SER A 629 -43.31 37.04 27.05
C SER A 629 -42.28 38.13 26.80
N GLU A 630 -41.01 37.90 27.17
CA GLU A 630 -39.92 38.86 26.97
C GLU A 630 -39.58 39.05 25.48
N PHE A 631 -39.55 37.97 24.71
CA PHE A 631 -39.29 38.03 23.27
C PHE A 631 -40.37 38.85 22.56
N ASN A 632 -41.65 38.57 22.85
CA ASN A 632 -42.77 39.27 22.24
C ASN A 632 -42.81 40.75 22.65
N ALA A 633 -42.44 41.06 23.90
CA ALA A 633 -42.37 42.44 24.39
C ALA A 633 -41.22 43.24 23.73
N LYS A 634 -40.05 42.61 23.53
CA LYS A 634 -38.84 43.29 23.04
C LYS A 634 -38.83 43.48 21.52
N LEU A 635 -39.35 42.53 20.76
CA LEU A 635 -39.32 42.54 19.30
C LEU A 635 -40.67 42.93 18.64
N LYS A 636 -41.73 43.15 19.43
CA LYS A 636 -43.11 43.46 18.96
C LYS A 636 -43.68 42.44 17.96
N ILE A 637 -43.21 41.19 18.00
CA ILE A 637 -43.65 40.08 17.16
C ILE A 637 -44.33 39.04 18.06
N GLN A 638 -45.48 38.48 17.67
CA GLN A 638 -46.16 37.43 18.44
C GLN A 638 -45.65 36.04 18.05
N ILE A 639 -44.74 35.45 18.83
CA ILE A 639 -44.46 34.02 18.78
C ILE A 639 -45.54 33.27 19.57
N THR A 640 -46.23 32.33 18.91
CA THR A 640 -47.15 31.39 19.55
C THR A 640 -46.38 30.18 20.11
N GLU A 641 -46.98 29.48 21.08
CA GLU A 641 -46.41 28.24 21.62
C GLU A 641 -46.23 27.15 20.54
N GLN A 642 -47.14 27.09 19.57
CA GLN A 642 -47.10 26.17 18.43
C GLN A 642 -45.95 26.50 17.47
N ALA A 643 -45.71 27.79 17.20
CA ALA A 643 -44.57 28.23 16.41
C ALA A 643 -43.25 27.87 17.10
N LEU A 644 -43.13 28.06 18.42
CA LEU A 644 -41.93 27.67 19.17
C LEU A 644 -41.66 26.15 19.10
N LEU A 645 -42.72 25.33 19.09
CA LEU A 645 -42.61 23.88 18.88
C LEU A 645 -42.21 23.48 17.45
N ALA A 646 -42.50 24.34 16.45
CA ALA A 646 -42.07 24.18 15.07
C ALA A 646 -40.58 24.56 14.88
N MET A 647 -40.04 25.43 15.74
CA MET A 647 -38.61 25.83 15.78
C MET A 647 -37.66 24.75 16.33
N ARG A 648 -38.08 23.48 16.42
CA ARG A 648 -37.33 22.39 17.08
C ARG A 648 -35.94 22.10 16.50
N HIS A 649 -35.70 22.49 15.25
CA HIS A 649 -34.42 22.37 14.58
C HIS A 649 -33.39 23.36 15.18
N ALA A 650 -33.84 24.52 15.63
CA ALA A 650 -33.01 25.59 16.18
C ALA A 650 -33.06 25.67 17.73
N ILE A 651 -34.22 25.36 18.31
CA ILE A 651 -34.50 25.51 19.74
C ILE A 651 -34.95 24.18 20.36
N LYS A 652 -34.25 23.76 21.42
CA LYS A 652 -34.59 22.57 22.21
C LYS A 652 -35.36 22.97 23.47
N ILE A 653 -36.58 22.44 23.60
CA ILE A 653 -37.38 22.52 24.82
C ILE A 653 -37.11 21.27 25.67
N TYR A 654 -36.84 21.43 26.96
CA TYR A 654 -36.65 20.31 27.88
C TYR A 654 -37.33 20.57 29.21
N ASN A 655 -37.70 19.50 29.90
CA ASN A 655 -38.37 19.56 31.20
C ASN A 655 -37.35 19.34 32.33
N SER A 656 -37.35 20.22 33.32
CA SER A 656 -36.58 20.05 34.55
C SER A 656 -37.45 20.44 35.74
N ALA A 657 -37.62 19.53 36.69
CA ALA A 657 -38.46 19.72 37.88
C ALA A 657 -39.90 20.20 37.57
N GLY A 658 -40.52 19.71 36.49
CA GLY A 658 -41.90 20.05 36.10
C GLY A 658 -42.03 21.38 35.33
N VAL A 659 -40.92 22.10 35.10
CA VAL A 659 -40.89 23.36 34.37
C VAL A 659 -40.21 23.17 33.01
N GLN A 660 -40.81 23.72 31.95
CA GLN A 660 -40.24 23.70 30.60
C GLN A 660 -39.24 24.82 30.40
N TYR A 661 -38.04 24.47 29.96
CA TYR A 661 -36.95 25.38 29.66
C TYR A 661 -36.57 25.34 28.18
N VAL A 662 -35.99 26.44 27.70
CA VAL A 662 -35.61 26.67 26.30
C VAL A 662 -34.09 26.86 26.21
N ARG A 663 -33.44 26.16 25.28
CA ARG A 663 -32.01 26.34 24.94
C ARG A 663 -31.76 26.12 23.44
N LEU A 664 -30.62 26.57 22.94
CA LEU A 664 -30.21 26.26 21.58
C LEU A 664 -29.92 24.76 21.36
N THR A 665 -30.31 24.26 20.19
CA THR A 665 -29.87 22.94 19.72
C THR A 665 -28.35 22.91 19.52
N GLY A 666 -27.74 21.72 19.54
CA GLY A 666 -26.33 21.57 19.18
C GLY A 666 -26.07 22.05 17.75
N PHE A 667 -27.03 21.80 16.85
CA PHE A 667 -26.99 22.24 15.47
C PHE A 667 -26.92 23.77 15.32
N MET A 668 -27.79 24.50 16.02
CA MET A 668 -27.77 25.97 15.93
C MET A 668 -26.50 26.57 16.56
N ARG A 669 -25.96 25.94 17.61
CA ARG A 669 -24.66 26.34 18.17
C ARG A 669 -23.51 26.15 17.18
N LEU A 670 -23.53 25.06 16.41
CA LEU A 670 -22.59 24.83 15.32
C LEU A 670 -22.73 25.91 14.24
N LEU A 671 -23.95 26.22 13.78
CA LEU A 671 -24.17 27.27 12.78
C LEU A 671 -23.66 28.64 13.27
N ILE A 672 -23.94 29.00 14.52
CA ILE A 672 -23.46 30.24 15.13
C ILE A 672 -21.93 30.26 15.21
N ALA A 673 -21.28 29.14 15.56
CA ALA A 673 -19.81 29.06 15.56
C ALA A 673 -19.23 29.30 14.16
N ILE A 674 -19.84 28.76 13.11
CA ILE A 674 -19.45 29.02 11.72
C ILE A 674 -19.62 30.50 11.37
N VAL A 675 -20.74 31.10 11.76
CA VAL A 675 -20.97 32.54 11.55
C VAL A 675 -19.89 33.38 12.24
N CYS A 676 -19.57 33.10 13.51
CA CYS A 676 -18.51 33.82 14.23
C CYS A 676 -17.14 33.70 13.56
N MET A 677 -16.78 32.54 13.00
CA MET A 677 -15.53 32.35 12.27
C MET A 677 -15.50 33.19 10.98
N LEU A 678 -16.61 33.23 10.25
CA LEU A 678 -16.71 33.99 9.01
C LEU A 678 -16.87 35.52 9.24
N GLU A 679 -17.29 35.95 10.42
CA GLU A 679 -17.23 37.37 10.82
C GLU A 679 -15.77 37.82 11.05
N GLN A 680 -14.93 36.94 11.59
CA GLN A 680 -13.50 37.22 11.77
C GLN A 680 -12.72 37.11 10.46
N ARG A 681 -13.16 36.23 9.54
CA ARG A 681 -12.55 36.01 8.23
C ARG A 681 -13.62 36.01 7.14
N PRO A 682 -13.70 37.04 6.28
CA PRO A 682 -14.85 37.27 5.40
C PRO A 682 -15.12 36.15 4.39
N SER A 683 -14.10 35.36 4.05
CA SER A 683 -14.24 34.14 3.27
C SER A 683 -13.24 33.08 3.74
N MET A 684 -13.66 31.82 3.75
CA MET A 684 -12.86 30.66 4.16
C MET A 684 -13.22 29.45 3.31
N TYR A 685 -12.24 28.59 3.00
CA TYR A 685 -12.52 27.31 2.39
C TYR A 685 -13.23 26.37 3.37
N LEU A 686 -14.09 25.49 2.85
CA LEU A 686 -14.83 24.53 3.65
C LEU A 686 -13.90 23.61 4.49
N CYS A 687 -12.76 23.21 3.93
CA CYS A 687 -11.75 22.41 4.64
C CYS A 687 -11.14 23.17 5.83
N ASP A 688 -10.92 24.48 5.72
CA ASP A 688 -10.39 25.30 6.82
C ASP A 688 -11.42 25.46 7.94
N ILE A 689 -12.71 25.63 7.57
CA ILE A 689 -13.81 25.67 8.54
C ILE A 689 -13.90 24.34 9.30
N LYS A 690 -13.83 23.21 8.59
CA LYS A 690 -13.85 21.86 9.19
C LYS A 690 -12.68 21.64 10.16
N ASN A 691 -11.47 22.03 9.75
CA ASN A 691 -10.28 21.93 10.60
C ASN A 691 -10.37 22.84 11.84
N ALA A 692 -10.95 24.03 11.71
CA ALA A 692 -11.12 24.96 12.83
C ALA A 692 -12.18 24.49 13.85
N LEU A 693 -13.17 23.71 13.41
CA LEU A 693 -14.20 23.13 14.27
C LEU A 693 -13.74 21.87 15.01
N ASP A 694 -12.60 21.29 14.64
CA ASP A 694 -12.11 19.99 15.12
C ASP A 694 -13.20 18.89 15.04
N THR A 695 -13.99 18.91 13.96
CA THR A 695 -15.10 17.97 13.78
C THR A 695 -14.71 16.83 12.86
N ASP A 696 -14.97 15.61 13.32
CA ASP A 696 -14.96 14.43 12.46
C ASP A 696 -16.05 14.53 11.40
N PHE A 697 -15.82 13.88 10.27
CA PHE A 697 -16.81 13.85 9.18
C PHE A 697 -18.19 13.33 9.65
N ALA A 698 -18.22 12.38 10.59
CA ALA A 698 -19.46 11.84 11.15
C ALA A 698 -20.22 12.80 12.07
N SER A 699 -19.59 13.89 12.55
CA SER A 699 -20.23 14.85 13.46
C SER A 699 -21.48 15.50 12.86
N PHE A 700 -21.57 15.60 11.52
CA PHE A 700 -22.73 16.19 10.84
C PHE A 700 -23.94 15.25 10.76
N PHE A 701 -23.71 13.93 10.83
CA PHE A 701 -24.77 12.93 10.82
C PHE A 701 -25.70 13.07 12.02
N GLU A 702 -25.18 13.52 13.16
CA GLU A 702 -25.99 13.77 14.36
C GLU A 702 -27.12 14.79 14.13
N PHE A 703 -26.90 15.70 13.19
CA PHE A 703 -27.83 16.76 12.78
C PHE A 703 -28.68 16.35 11.56
N GLY A 704 -28.51 15.13 11.07
CA GLY A 704 -29.23 14.58 9.92
C GLY A 704 -28.68 15.01 8.56
N PHE A 705 -27.54 15.71 8.51
CA PHE A 705 -26.90 16.12 7.27
C PHE A 705 -25.76 15.17 6.88
N PRO A 706 -25.57 14.89 5.58
CA PRO A 706 -24.53 13.97 5.13
C PRO A 706 -23.12 14.55 5.24
N ASN A 707 -22.96 15.88 5.18
CA ASN A 707 -21.66 16.54 5.26
C ASN A 707 -21.81 18.04 5.55
N LEU A 708 -20.70 18.72 5.87
CA LEU A 708 -20.69 20.16 6.13
C LEU A 708 -21.16 20.97 4.92
N TYR A 709 -20.78 20.58 3.70
CA TYR A 709 -21.22 21.25 2.47
C TYR A 709 -22.76 21.29 2.39
N SER A 710 -23.42 20.18 2.70
CA SER A 710 -24.89 20.08 2.69
C SER A 710 -25.54 20.90 3.80
N VAL A 711 -24.87 21.10 4.93
CA VAL A 711 -25.34 22.03 5.98
C VAL A 711 -25.32 23.46 5.44
N ILE A 712 -24.19 23.87 4.86
CA ILE A 712 -24.02 25.25 4.37
C ILE A 712 -24.95 25.53 3.19
N ALA A 713 -25.04 24.60 2.23
CA ALA A 713 -25.93 24.71 1.08
C ALA A 713 -27.42 24.75 1.47
N ALA A 714 -27.83 24.14 2.59
CA ALA A 714 -29.22 24.22 3.06
C ALA A 714 -29.58 25.58 3.71
N HIS A 715 -28.59 26.41 4.04
CA HIS A 715 -28.77 27.70 4.73
C HIS A 715 -28.23 28.86 3.88
N GLU A 716 -28.71 28.98 2.64
CA GLU A 716 -28.36 30.05 1.69
C GLU A 716 -28.73 31.47 2.20
N ASP A 717 -29.64 31.53 3.16
CA ASP A 717 -30.03 32.73 3.89
C ASP A 717 -28.94 33.22 4.87
N ILE A 718 -28.06 32.31 5.33
CA ILE A 718 -26.91 32.64 6.18
C ILE A 718 -25.61 32.71 5.38
N PHE A 719 -25.38 31.73 4.49
CA PHE A 719 -24.10 31.54 3.83
C PHE A 719 -24.19 31.69 2.32
N THR A 720 -23.11 32.17 1.71
CA THR A 720 -22.90 32.21 0.27
C THR A 720 -21.75 31.27 -0.10
N VAL A 721 -21.99 30.36 -1.03
CA VAL A 721 -21.02 29.32 -1.43
C VAL A 721 -20.55 29.56 -2.86
N ASN A 722 -19.24 29.72 -3.03
CA ASN A 722 -18.57 29.73 -4.32
C ASN A 722 -17.99 28.35 -4.57
N ASN A 723 -18.59 27.60 -5.50
CA ASN A 723 -18.23 26.21 -5.76
C ASN A 723 -16.81 26.09 -6.32
N GLY A 724 -15.97 25.35 -5.59
CA GLY A 724 -14.62 24.99 -6.01
C GLY A 724 -14.58 23.70 -6.83
N PRO A 725 -13.37 23.21 -7.16
CA PRO A 725 -13.20 21.95 -7.89
C PRO A 725 -13.68 20.71 -7.11
N THR A 726 -13.73 20.78 -5.78
CA THR A 726 -14.36 19.78 -4.90
C THR A 726 -15.22 20.49 -3.85
N GLN A 727 -16.17 19.79 -3.22
CA GLN A 727 -17.01 20.37 -2.16
C GLN A 727 -16.17 20.93 -1.00
N GLU A 728 -15.07 20.28 -0.63
CA GLU A 728 -14.18 20.76 0.44
C GLU A 728 -13.33 21.98 0.03
N ARG A 729 -13.16 22.23 -1.26
CA ARG A 729 -12.48 23.41 -1.81
C ARG A 729 -13.43 24.52 -2.23
N SER A 730 -14.71 24.42 -1.88
CA SER A 730 -15.66 25.52 -2.04
C SER A 730 -15.36 26.62 -1.02
N ASP A 731 -15.40 27.86 -1.48
CA ASP A 731 -15.21 29.05 -0.67
C ASP A 731 -16.55 29.50 -0.09
N VAL A 732 -16.59 29.75 1.22
CA VAL A 732 -17.80 30.08 1.97
C VAL A 732 -17.64 31.47 2.57
N SER A 733 -18.68 32.29 2.40
CA SER A 733 -18.79 33.64 2.94
C SER A 733 -20.14 33.84 3.61
N LEU A 734 -20.28 34.91 4.41
CA LEU A 734 -21.57 35.27 4.99
C LEU A 734 -22.43 36.05 4.00
N ASN A 735 -23.70 35.68 3.91
CA ASN A 735 -24.69 36.44 3.15
C ASN A 735 -24.74 37.87 3.70
N PRO A 736 -24.71 38.91 2.84
CA PRO A 736 -24.79 40.31 3.28
C PRO A 736 -26.01 40.58 4.18
N ASN A 737 -27.14 39.92 3.91
CA ASN A 737 -28.41 40.07 4.63
C ASN A 737 -28.58 39.12 5.84
N CYS A 738 -27.50 38.47 6.29
CA CYS A 738 -27.56 37.51 7.39
C CYS A 738 -27.95 38.19 8.73
N GLU A 739 -29.14 37.88 9.25
CA GLU A 739 -29.62 38.40 10.54
C GLU A 739 -28.90 37.79 11.77
N CYS A 740 -28.17 36.69 11.58
CA CYS A 740 -27.34 36.07 12.61
C CYS A 740 -26.03 36.83 12.90
N LYS A 741 -25.70 37.89 12.14
CA LYS A 741 -24.53 38.72 12.41
C LYS A 741 -24.60 39.34 13.82
N TYR A 742 -23.50 39.30 14.56
CA TYR A 742 -23.38 39.93 15.87
C TYR A 742 -23.29 41.46 15.78
N HIS A 743 -22.70 42.00 14.70
CA HIS A 743 -22.35 43.42 14.58
C HIS A 743 -23.40 44.34 13.92
N GLN A 744 -24.61 43.86 13.62
CA GLN A 744 -25.75 44.70 13.25
C GLN A 744 -26.84 44.41 14.29
N ILE A 745 -27.31 45.30 15.18
CA ILE A 745 -27.65 46.73 15.13
C ILE A 745 -27.61 47.23 16.62
N PRO A 746 -27.88 48.52 16.90
CA PRO A 746 -26.96 49.58 17.34
C PRO A 746 -26.43 49.46 18.78
#